data_AF-A0A7G1HTK8-F1
#
_entry.id   AF-A0A7G1HTK8-F1
#
_cell.length_a   1.000
_cell.length_b   1.000
_cell.length_c   1.000
_cell.angle_alpha   90.00
_cell.angle_beta   90.00
_cell.angle_gamma   90.00
#
_symmetry.space_group_name_H-M   'P 1'
#
loop_
_entity.id
_entity.type
_entity.pdbx_description
1 polymer ?
#
loop_
_entity_poly.entity_id
_entity_poly.type
_entity_poly.pdbx_seq_one_letter_code
_entity_poly.pdbx_strand_id
1 'polypeptide(L)'
;MNDNTYYKNYTLEKHLKSLSEMDRDYELLYSIWRLNKQNLAQGLNLVSNAYPHYSKHDISHSMTIINNIQCLLGEERIKRLGATDTFLILMACLTHDIGMILTYKIIEEEWKNDSFKEILTKMADNNDSIIAESAKLLLDKSNTNDSKQDNFKWALEIKNAVTILTAEIFRNKHAKQSADNILSNDEFKKLADNYYSEQLPNRFIELLASIALLHGENFNDVIIRLYQKANGYKGDYIHPRFIACMIRIGDLLDFDNNRFDAFSIASIKQMPETSILHQQKHAAVRHMLISPSKIEAELDCPDESVYRTARSWFDWLEEEVNNQSQEWPNIAPPDLGGLPPIISKDSIKILYKGIQASPELLNLKFTMSQKKMFNILQGGGIYKEPGFAFIREIVQNAFDASKIQMWNDIKAGIYDSYFEDNNTTVDTISFPDEIMPSIYRQYPVCLTITWSNEQKDTIRITCEDKGTGISEATLLRMTKYVGDSHQREQEYTENYKNMPYWLRPTAAFGIGLQSIFFVAKTFEVETAFPNEKTKRIIFRSAADNQYCSIAEENINRKRGTTVIVDINKEKFPELFGTTFSWDILDSVDVFKGEEDDIYLAKIDNFVVNTFKYIKNLCFNYKTINSERNFEKDVLSDSIKYTPVDKDYKLSHKYVNGLLVFDFIEKQFGSSFSLWFNNDMKYHHHLYQRLLLRDVIVSNAKFNYWKTGYLGFEWNLNNQTTDTIVDISRDNLTYTGKEWVADTLLSELLPHTIELISEVFDQELNGADENAKNLDIQYLNYCLTAFAYGKNNYDLTKLSQREIPKDIASYNKQAITADKLIEAKTLILISSSKINAVGNILEREINRIEEKYSKTLANEIIIWGDNYLQNAFMFNYICSEVLLYNNDCEIYKLEKITSNSNDYKPIKHVVEYLNILDNMGLHKCSRKVIYGLEEYPNISVKRCWISGFENFPPYSSCCIYSPFTNKREIENLLNHAKDMPESDIKSYIRENLSSYITPYMMDIIREYNIHADISDNKIKEDYIKLIYDFIKLKQNS
;
A
#
# COMPACT_ATOMS: atom_id res chain seq x y z
N MET A 1 62.69 35.85 -23.40
CA MET A 1 63.36 34.62 -23.87
C MET A 1 64.07 34.00 -22.68
N ASN A 2 64.02 32.67 -22.60
CA ASN A 2 64.48 31.74 -21.54
C ASN A 2 63.45 31.61 -20.40
N ASP A 3 62.81 30.48 -20.12
CA ASP A 3 62.97 29.11 -20.63
C ASP A 3 61.59 28.47 -20.77
N ASN A 4 61.27 28.07 -22.00
CA ASN A 4 60.09 27.28 -22.33
C ASN A 4 60.43 25.79 -22.13
N THR A 5 60.81 25.42 -20.91
CA THR A 5 60.93 24.00 -20.52
C THR A 5 59.53 23.49 -20.21
N TYR A 6 59.05 22.55 -21.02
CA TYR A 6 57.88 21.71 -20.72
C TYR A 6 57.87 21.30 -19.23
N TYR A 7 57.02 21.94 -18.42
CA TYR A 7 56.90 21.66 -17.00
C TYR A 7 56.40 20.22 -16.81
N LYS A 8 57.28 19.32 -16.37
CA LYS A 8 56.88 18.03 -15.80
C LYS A 8 56.14 18.32 -14.50
N ASN A 9 54.80 18.31 -14.51
CA ASN A 9 53.94 18.49 -13.31
C ASN A 9 54.56 17.82 -12.07
N TYR A 10 54.74 18.59 -11.00
CA TYR A 10 55.12 18.09 -9.67
C TYR A 10 53.89 17.39 -9.07
N THR A 11 53.97 16.07 -8.90
CA THR A 11 52.84 15.20 -8.49
C THR A 11 52.90 14.86 -7.01
N LEU A 12 51.80 14.41 -6.42
CA LEU A 12 51.74 13.90 -5.04
C LEU A 12 52.73 12.74 -4.85
N GLU A 13 52.82 11.83 -5.83
CA GLU A 13 53.77 10.72 -5.79
C GLU A 13 55.24 11.17 -5.84
N LYS A 14 55.56 12.18 -6.67
CA LYS A 14 56.92 12.77 -6.70
C LYS A 14 57.22 13.50 -5.40
N HIS A 15 56.22 14.17 -4.81
CA HIS A 15 56.36 14.88 -3.55
C HIS A 15 56.66 13.91 -2.41
N LEU A 16 55.88 12.84 -2.26
CA LEU A 16 56.13 11.79 -1.26
C LEU A 16 57.51 11.15 -1.44
N LYS A 17 57.92 10.86 -2.69
CA LYS A 17 59.27 10.36 -2.97
C LYS A 17 60.35 11.35 -2.53
N SER A 18 60.20 12.63 -2.88
CA SER A 18 61.15 13.68 -2.50
C SER A 18 61.27 13.81 -0.98
N LEU A 19 60.16 13.75 -0.24
CA LEU A 19 60.17 13.80 1.23
C LEU A 19 60.87 12.57 1.82
N SER A 20 60.67 11.38 1.25
CA SER A 20 61.36 10.16 1.68
C SER A 20 62.87 10.15 1.40
N GLU A 21 63.32 10.89 0.38
CA GLU A 21 64.75 11.06 0.08
C GLU A 21 65.41 12.11 0.98
N MET A 22 64.63 13.10 1.46
CA MET A 22 65.09 14.14 2.38
C MET A 22 65.16 13.64 3.83
N ASP A 23 64.20 12.82 4.26
CA ASP A 23 64.15 12.23 5.59
C ASP A 23 63.83 10.73 5.51
N ARG A 24 64.77 9.91 6.02
CA ARG A 24 64.65 8.45 6.04
C ARG A 24 63.47 7.96 6.87
N ASP A 25 62.99 8.76 7.83
CA ASP A 25 61.80 8.42 8.60
C ASP A 25 60.55 8.27 7.71
N TYR A 26 60.52 8.83 6.50
CA TYR A 26 59.39 8.70 5.56
C TYR A 26 59.59 7.65 4.45
N GLU A 27 60.73 6.95 4.39
CA GLU A 27 61.01 5.88 3.41
C GLU A 27 59.98 4.74 3.45
N LEU A 28 59.49 4.43 4.65
CA LEU A 28 58.45 3.43 4.86
C LEU A 28 57.14 3.81 4.14
N LEU A 29 56.69 5.06 4.24
CA LEU A 29 55.44 5.53 3.63
C LEU A 29 55.48 5.39 2.11
N TYR A 30 56.59 5.81 1.49
CA TYR A 30 56.76 5.70 0.04
C TYR A 30 56.83 4.23 -0.42
N SER A 31 57.49 3.37 0.34
CA SER A 31 57.59 1.93 0.05
C SER A 31 56.22 1.24 0.10
N ILE A 32 55.42 1.54 1.13
CA ILE A 32 54.06 1.01 1.29
C ILE A 32 53.15 1.48 0.15
N TRP A 33 53.24 2.76 -0.23
CA TRP A 33 52.50 3.28 -1.38
C TRP A 33 52.82 2.51 -2.67
N ARG A 34 54.11 2.31 -2.98
CA ARG A 34 54.53 1.61 -4.21
C ARG A 34 54.04 0.17 -4.27
N LEU A 35 54.12 -0.55 -3.16
CA LEU A 35 53.64 -1.94 -3.07
C LEU A 35 52.12 -2.00 -3.23
N ASN A 36 51.39 -1.12 -2.53
CA ASN A 36 49.93 -1.12 -2.59
C ASN A 36 49.38 -0.72 -3.95
N LYS A 37 50.00 0.28 -4.61
CA LYS A 37 49.64 0.65 -5.98
C LYS A 37 49.75 -0.55 -6.94
N GLN A 38 50.73 -1.43 -6.76
CA GLN A 38 50.89 -2.63 -7.59
C GLN A 38 49.89 -3.73 -7.23
N ASN A 39 49.68 -3.98 -5.94
CA ASN A 39 48.82 -5.08 -5.47
C ASN A 39 47.34 -4.78 -5.67
N LEU A 40 46.87 -3.59 -5.25
CA LEU A 40 45.47 -3.19 -5.36
C LEU A 40 45.03 -3.00 -6.81
N ALA A 41 45.95 -2.61 -7.71
CA ALA A 41 45.63 -2.51 -9.14
C ALA A 41 45.10 -3.82 -9.72
N GLN A 42 45.60 -4.97 -9.26
CA GLN A 42 45.11 -6.27 -9.74
C GLN A 42 43.67 -6.52 -9.32
N GLY A 43 43.31 -6.18 -8.08
CA GLY A 43 41.95 -6.31 -7.56
C GLY A 43 40.97 -5.32 -8.20
N LEU A 44 41.35 -4.05 -8.29
CA LEU A 44 40.52 -3.00 -8.89
C LEU A 44 40.20 -3.29 -10.37
N ASN A 45 41.11 -3.90 -11.12
CA ASN A 45 40.85 -4.32 -12.49
C ASN A 45 39.76 -5.40 -12.62
N LEU A 46 39.41 -6.11 -11.54
CA LEU A 46 38.34 -7.12 -11.54
C LEU A 46 36.95 -6.51 -11.33
N VAL A 47 36.85 -5.22 -10.97
CA VAL A 47 35.56 -4.55 -10.71
C VAL A 47 34.65 -4.59 -11.94
N SER A 48 35.21 -4.50 -13.16
CA SER A 48 34.43 -4.58 -14.40
C SER A 48 33.67 -5.89 -14.59
N ASN A 49 34.08 -6.98 -13.93
CA ASN A 49 33.39 -8.27 -14.01
C ASN A 49 32.03 -8.24 -13.31
N ALA A 50 31.93 -7.54 -12.18
CA ALA A 50 30.70 -7.43 -11.40
C ALA A 50 29.86 -6.21 -11.83
N TYR A 51 30.48 -5.17 -12.38
CA TYR A 51 29.83 -3.91 -12.75
C TYR A 51 30.01 -3.56 -14.24
N PRO A 52 29.67 -4.45 -15.18
CA PRO A 52 29.98 -4.27 -16.61
C PRO A 52 29.23 -3.10 -17.28
N HIS A 53 28.11 -2.65 -16.70
CA HIS A 53 27.30 -1.53 -17.20
C HIS A 53 27.54 -0.21 -16.46
N TYR A 54 28.44 -0.17 -15.48
CA TYR A 54 28.79 1.08 -14.80
C TYR A 54 30.00 1.75 -15.46
N SER A 55 30.29 2.98 -15.03
CA SER A 55 31.58 3.61 -15.34
C SER A 55 32.75 2.77 -14.80
N LYS A 56 33.94 2.95 -15.39
CA LYS A 56 35.18 2.32 -14.96
C LYS A 56 35.48 2.74 -13.52
N HIS A 57 35.65 1.76 -12.65
CA HIS A 57 36.16 1.91 -11.28
C HIS A 57 37.38 1.00 -11.07
N ASP A 58 38.19 0.86 -12.13
CA ASP A 58 39.47 0.16 -12.09
C ASP A 58 40.60 1.10 -11.60
N ILE A 59 41.85 0.66 -11.65
CA ILE A 59 42.99 1.49 -11.23
C ILE A 59 43.07 2.84 -11.96
N SER A 60 42.55 2.94 -13.19
CA SER A 60 42.58 4.20 -13.94
C SER A 60 41.71 5.26 -13.28
N HIS A 61 40.59 4.87 -12.67
CA HIS A 61 39.72 5.77 -11.91
C HIS A 61 40.44 6.39 -10.71
N SER A 62 41.07 5.58 -9.85
CA SER A 62 41.85 6.08 -8.71
C SER A 62 42.98 7.02 -9.16
N MET A 63 43.62 6.73 -10.29
CA MET A 63 44.66 7.60 -10.85
C MET A 63 44.09 8.92 -11.40
N THR A 64 42.88 8.90 -11.97
CA THR A 64 42.17 10.12 -12.39
C THR A 64 41.80 10.98 -11.19
N ILE A 65 41.30 10.40 -10.09
CA ILE A 65 41.04 11.13 -8.84
C ILE A 65 42.32 11.81 -8.33
N ILE A 66 43.44 11.07 -8.28
CA ILE A 66 44.75 11.64 -7.90
C ILE A 66 45.10 12.82 -8.82
N ASN A 67 44.88 12.69 -10.13
CA ASN A 67 45.14 13.76 -11.08
C ASN A 67 44.23 14.98 -10.87
N ASN A 68 42.94 14.77 -10.58
CA ASN A 68 41.98 15.83 -10.29
C ASN A 68 42.38 16.61 -9.03
N ILE A 69 42.74 15.89 -7.96
CA ILE A 69 43.25 16.50 -6.72
C ILE A 69 44.54 17.29 -7.00
N GLN A 70 45.46 16.75 -7.78
CA GLN A 70 46.69 17.46 -8.16
C GLN A 70 46.41 18.74 -8.97
N CYS A 71 45.46 18.70 -9.89
CA CYS A 71 45.05 19.87 -10.66
C CYS A 71 44.38 20.92 -9.77
N LEU A 72 43.56 20.49 -8.80
CA LEU A 72 42.89 21.36 -7.85
C LEU A 72 43.87 22.02 -6.87
N LEU A 73 44.89 21.30 -6.41
CA LEU A 73 45.89 21.85 -5.48
C LEU A 73 46.94 22.69 -6.20
N GLY A 74 47.40 22.24 -7.37
CA GLY A 74 48.53 22.81 -8.07
C GLY A 74 49.87 22.55 -7.37
N GLU A 75 50.97 22.78 -8.09
CA GLU A 75 52.32 22.46 -7.63
C GLU A 75 52.69 23.13 -6.30
N GLU A 76 52.30 24.40 -6.11
CA GLU A 76 52.66 25.16 -4.92
C GLU A 76 51.98 24.68 -3.63
N ARG A 77 50.73 24.19 -3.71
CA ARG A 77 50.05 23.61 -2.54
C ARG A 77 50.52 22.19 -2.28
N ILE A 78 50.78 21.40 -3.34
CA ILE A 78 51.32 20.04 -3.20
C ILE A 78 52.64 20.06 -2.42
N LYS A 79 53.56 20.99 -2.74
CA LYS A 79 54.85 21.13 -2.05
C LYS A 79 54.76 21.45 -0.55
N ARG A 80 53.61 21.92 -0.07
CA ARG A 80 53.37 22.31 1.33
C ARG A 80 52.72 21.21 2.16
N LEU A 81 52.36 20.09 1.54
CA LEU A 81 51.77 18.97 2.27
C LEU A 81 52.85 18.24 3.08
N GLY A 82 52.46 17.71 4.23
CA GLY A 82 53.29 16.77 4.98
C GLY A 82 53.44 15.43 4.25
N ALA A 83 54.43 14.64 4.64
CA ALA A 83 54.62 13.29 4.11
C ALA A 83 53.40 12.40 4.42
N THR A 84 52.82 12.58 5.60
CA THR A 84 51.71 11.75 6.06
C THR A 84 50.39 12.09 5.35
N ASP A 85 50.08 13.38 5.17
CA ASP A 85 48.91 13.82 4.38
C ASP A 85 49.03 13.34 2.92
N THR A 86 50.21 13.52 2.31
CA THR A 86 50.46 13.10 0.92
C THR A 86 50.28 11.59 0.76
N PHE A 87 50.82 10.79 1.69
CA PHE A 87 50.64 9.34 1.70
C PHE A 87 49.16 8.94 1.85
N LEU A 88 48.43 9.56 2.78
CA LEU A 88 47.03 9.21 3.04
C LEU A 88 46.10 9.63 1.89
N ILE A 89 46.34 10.75 1.21
CA ILE A 89 45.58 11.12 0.00
C ILE A 89 45.77 10.04 -1.08
N LEU A 90 47.02 9.65 -1.35
CA LEU A 90 47.34 8.63 -2.35
C LEU A 90 46.69 7.28 -2.01
N MET A 91 46.83 6.83 -0.76
CA MET A 91 46.22 5.58 -0.30
C MET A 91 44.70 5.65 -0.35
N ALA A 92 44.08 6.73 0.14
CA ALA A 92 42.63 6.88 0.14
C ALA A 92 42.03 6.85 -1.28
N CYS A 93 42.71 7.41 -2.28
CA CYS A 93 42.28 7.29 -3.68
C CYS A 93 42.23 5.84 -4.17
N LEU A 94 43.17 4.98 -3.74
CA LEU A 94 43.17 3.55 -4.08
C LEU A 94 42.12 2.77 -3.29
N THR A 95 41.78 3.21 -2.08
CA THR A 95 41.05 2.38 -1.11
C THR A 95 39.58 2.77 -0.95
N HIS A 96 39.15 3.95 -1.41
CA HIS A 96 37.78 4.42 -1.18
C HIS A 96 36.69 3.52 -1.81
N ASP A 97 37.01 2.85 -2.91
CA ASP A 97 36.11 2.02 -3.72
C ASP A 97 36.42 0.52 -3.71
N ILE A 98 37.34 0.06 -2.85
CA ILE A 98 37.75 -1.37 -2.84
C ILE A 98 36.61 -2.33 -2.46
N GLY A 99 35.54 -1.81 -1.84
CA GLY A 99 34.29 -2.53 -1.61
C GLY A 99 33.59 -2.96 -2.89
N MET A 100 33.93 -2.37 -4.05
CA MET A 100 33.46 -2.86 -5.36
C MET A 100 34.16 -4.15 -5.81
N ILE A 101 35.21 -4.61 -5.11
CA ILE A 101 35.85 -5.90 -5.40
C ILE A 101 35.02 -7.01 -4.76
N LEU A 102 34.15 -7.63 -5.55
CA LEU A 102 33.25 -8.69 -5.06
C LEU A 102 33.87 -10.08 -5.21
N THR A 103 34.01 -10.79 -4.10
CA THR A 103 34.29 -12.23 -4.10
C THR A 103 32.98 -13.02 -4.14
N TYR A 104 33.05 -14.30 -4.55
CA TYR A 104 31.89 -15.17 -4.54
C TYR A 104 31.25 -15.26 -3.14
N LYS A 105 32.07 -15.33 -2.09
CA LYS A 105 31.60 -15.44 -0.71
C LYS A 105 30.77 -14.23 -0.28
N ILE A 106 31.19 -13.01 -0.65
CA ILE A 106 30.44 -11.78 -0.37
C ILE A 106 29.05 -11.82 -1.03
N ILE A 107 28.97 -12.25 -2.29
CA ILE A 107 27.71 -12.38 -3.01
C ILE A 107 26.84 -13.46 -2.36
N GLU A 108 27.43 -14.61 -2.03
CA GLU A 108 26.72 -15.74 -1.44
C GLU A 108 26.12 -15.41 -0.06
N GLU A 109 26.86 -14.70 0.80
CA GLU A 109 26.37 -14.28 2.12
C GLU A 109 25.19 -13.31 2.01
N GLU A 110 25.23 -12.37 1.07
CA GLU A 110 24.11 -11.45 0.82
C GLU A 110 22.87 -12.19 0.30
N TRP A 111 23.05 -13.14 -0.62
CA TRP A 111 21.95 -13.89 -1.23
C TRP A 111 21.33 -14.92 -0.29
N LYS A 112 22.06 -15.38 0.73
CA LYS A 112 21.56 -16.27 1.80
C LYS A 112 20.71 -15.53 2.84
N ASN A 113 20.78 -14.20 2.89
CA ASN A 113 20.03 -13.42 3.87
C ASN A 113 18.52 -13.52 3.60
N ASP A 114 17.71 -13.74 4.63
CA ASP A 114 16.25 -13.83 4.51
C ASP A 114 15.62 -12.57 3.90
N SER A 115 16.27 -11.41 4.08
CA SER A 115 15.87 -10.14 3.47
C SER A 115 16.09 -10.05 1.96
N PHE A 116 16.88 -10.95 1.36
CA PHE A 116 17.20 -10.92 -0.08
C PHE A 116 15.96 -10.99 -0.96
N LYS A 117 14.98 -11.81 -0.59
CA LYS A 117 13.70 -11.91 -1.32
C LYS A 117 12.99 -10.55 -1.40
N GLU A 118 13.08 -9.76 -0.35
CA GLU A 118 12.42 -8.46 -0.27
C GLU A 118 13.16 -7.39 -1.07
N ILE A 119 14.49 -7.49 -1.13
CA ILE A 119 15.32 -6.70 -2.04
C ILE A 119 14.86 -6.96 -3.48
N LEU A 120 14.68 -8.23 -3.85
CA LEU A 120 14.17 -8.60 -5.18
C LEU A 120 12.74 -8.08 -5.41
N THR A 121 11.83 -8.20 -4.45
CA THR A 121 10.46 -7.66 -4.60
C THR A 121 10.49 -6.14 -4.81
N LYS A 122 11.30 -5.40 -4.04
CA LYS A 122 11.46 -3.94 -4.25
C LYS A 122 12.04 -3.62 -5.63
N MET A 123 13.02 -4.40 -6.08
CA MET A 123 13.60 -4.23 -7.42
C MET A 123 12.62 -4.58 -8.54
N ALA A 124 11.67 -5.50 -8.32
CA ALA A 124 10.61 -5.84 -9.27
C ALA A 124 9.64 -4.68 -9.54
N ASP A 125 9.54 -3.74 -8.61
CA ASP A 125 8.74 -2.50 -8.71
C ASP A 125 9.60 -1.27 -9.08
N ASN A 126 10.85 -1.47 -9.52
CA ASN A 126 11.73 -0.37 -9.94
C ASN A 126 11.21 0.29 -11.23
N ASN A 127 11.43 1.61 -11.36
CA ASN A 127 11.10 2.36 -12.56
C ASN A 127 11.95 1.94 -13.77
N ASP A 128 13.17 1.43 -13.55
CA ASP A 128 14.04 0.90 -14.59
C ASP A 128 13.55 -0.50 -14.99
N SER A 129 13.01 -0.60 -16.20
CA SER A 129 12.36 -1.81 -16.71
C SER A 129 13.28 -3.03 -16.67
N ILE A 130 14.58 -2.84 -16.89
CA ILE A 130 15.58 -3.92 -16.97
C ILE A 130 15.86 -4.50 -15.58
N ILE A 131 15.94 -3.66 -14.56
CA ILE A 131 16.09 -4.09 -13.16
C ILE A 131 14.82 -4.83 -12.72
N ALA A 132 13.64 -4.26 -13.02
CA ALA A 132 12.35 -4.85 -12.68
C ALA A 132 12.14 -6.21 -13.31
N GLU A 133 12.42 -6.36 -14.60
CA GLU A 133 12.35 -7.64 -15.32
C GLU A 133 13.35 -8.66 -14.78
N SER A 134 14.59 -8.23 -14.49
CA SER A 134 15.62 -9.12 -13.92
C SER A 134 15.19 -9.67 -12.56
N ALA A 135 14.59 -8.84 -11.71
CA ALA A 135 14.10 -9.25 -10.39
C ALA A 135 12.88 -10.18 -10.51
N LYS A 136 11.91 -9.84 -11.38
CA LYS A 136 10.74 -10.70 -11.67
C LYS A 136 11.16 -12.09 -12.15
N LEU A 137 12.18 -12.16 -13.01
CA LEU A 137 12.72 -13.41 -13.52
C LEU A 137 13.26 -14.32 -12.40
N LEU A 138 13.93 -13.75 -11.39
CA LEU A 138 14.44 -14.54 -10.25
C LEU A 138 13.35 -14.90 -9.22
N LEU A 139 12.24 -14.14 -9.18
CA LEU A 139 11.10 -14.40 -8.29
C LEU A 139 10.15 -15.48 -8.82
N ASP A 140 10.07 -15.64 -10.15
CA ASP A 140 9.16 -16.59 -10.79
C ASP A 140 9.63 -18.05 -10.64
N LYS A 141 8.99 -18.77 -9.71
CA LYS A 141 9.24 -20.20 -9.43
C LYS A 141 8.72 -21.15 -10.52
N SER A 142 7.95 -20.67 -11.50
CA SER A 142 7.34 -21.53 -12.53
C SER A 142 8.35 -22.01 -13.59
N ASN A 143 9.45 -21.28 -13.79
CA ASN A 143 10.48 -21.61 -14.78
C ASN A 143 11.26 -22.91 -14.50
N THR A 144 11.15 -23.49 -13.29
CA THR A 144 11.86 -24.74 -12.96
C THR A 144 11.06 -26.03 -13.18
N ASN A 145 9.74 -25.94 -13.44
CA ASN A 145 8.85 -27.11 -13.49
C ASN A 145 8.37 -27.49 -14.90
N ASP A 146 8.60 -26.67 -15.93
CA ASP A 146 8.23 -27.03 -17.30
C ASP A 146 9.30 -27.89 -17.97
N SER A 147 9.06 -29.20 -17.94
CA SER A 147 9.82 -30.26 -18.62
C SER A 147 9.75 -30.21 -20.17
N LYS A 148 9.58 -29.02 -20.76
CA LYS A 148 9.44 -28.78 -22.21
C LYS A 148 10.16 -27.53 -22.72
N GLN A 149 11.43 -27.31 -22.34
CA GLN A 149 12.26 -26.33 -23.04
C GLN A 149 13.51 -26.99 -23.63
N ASP A 150 13.45 -27.33 -24.92
CA ASP A 150 14.61 -27.76 -25.73
C ASP A 150 15.66 -26.64 -25.95
N ASN A 151 15.58 -25.52 -25.21
CA ASN A 151 16.44 -24.36 -25.40
C ASN A 151 17.03 -23.84 -24.07
N PHE A 152 18.36 -23.91 -23.93
CA PHE A 152 19.12 -23.43 -22.78
C PHE A 152 19.25 -21.89 -22.67
N LYS A 153 18.56 -21.11 -23.52
CA LYS A 153 18.58 -19.64 -23.50
C LYS A 153 18.25 -19.04 -22.13
N TRP A 154 17.34 -19.65 -21.37
CA TRP A 154 16.95 -19.20 -20.04
C TRP A 154 18.15 -19.08 -19.09
N ALA A 155 19.15 -19.96 -19.19
CA ALA A 155 20.32 -19.95 -18.31
C ALA A 155 21.18 -18.70 -18.54
N LEU A 156 21.26 -18.24 -19.79
CA LEU A 156 21.96 -17.00 -20.13
C LEU A 156 21.19 -15.77 -19.64
N GLU A 157 19.85 -15.82 -19.68
CA GLU A 157 18.99 -14.74 -19.17
C GLU A 157 19.07 -14.63 -17.65
N ILE A 158 19.11 -15.76 -16.93
CA ILE A 158 19.39 -15.78 -15.49
C ILE A 158 20.78 -15.23 -15.19
N LYS A 159 21.83 -15.66 -15.91
CA LYS A 159 23.18 -15.11 -15.71
C LYS A 159 23.20 -13.59 -15.87
N ASN A 160 22.51 -13.06 -16.88
CA ASN A 160 22.41 -11.62 -17.09
C ASN A 160 21.68 -10.93 -15.93
N ALA A 161 20.52 -11.47 -15.52
CA ALA A 161 19.74 -10.93 -14.40
C ALA A 161 20.55 -10.91 -13.10
N VAL A 162 21.28 -11.98 -12.80
CA VAL A 162 22.21 -12.05 -11.66
C VAL A 162 23.25 -10.94 -11.74
N THR A 163 23.86 -10.74 -12.92
CA THR A 163 24.91 -9.72 -13.10
C THR A 163 24.37 -8.30 -12.88
N ILE A 164 23.19 -7.98 -13.43
CA ILE A 164 22.54 -6.68 -13.24
C ILE A 164 22.20 -6.45 -11.77
N LEU A 165 21.51 -7.41 -11.14
CA LEU A 165 21.06 -7.26 -9.76
C LEU A 165 22.21 -7.22 -8.76
N THR A 166 23.27 -8.01 -8.97
CA THR A 166 24.47 -7.95 -8.13
C THR A 166 25.11 -6.56 -8.19
N ALA A 167 25.26 -5.97 -9.37
CA ALA A 167 25.82 -4.62 -9.49
C ALA A 167 24.98 -3.59 -8.70
N GLU A 168 23.65 -3.61 -8.87
CA GLU A 168 22.73 -2.67 -8.20
C GLU A 168 22.72 -2.81 -6.67
N ILE A 169 22.72 -4.06 -6.17
CA ILE A 169 22.70 -4.34 -4.73
C ILE A 169 23.99 -3.84 -4.07
N PHE A 170 25.14 -4.17 -4.67
CA PHE A 170 26.44 -3.90 -4.07
C PHE A 170 26.94 -2.48 -4.31
N ARG A 171 26.52 -1.81 -5.40
CA ARG A 171 26.81 -0.38 -5.63
C ARG A 171 26.32 0.48 -4.47
N ASN A 172 25.15 0.20 -3.91
CA ASN A 172 24.61 0.97 -2.77
C ASN A 172 25.38 0.74 -1.45
N LYS A 173 26.16 -0.34 -1.35
CA LYS A 173 26.88 -0.71 -0.12
C LYS A 173 28.39 -0.49 -0.19
N HIS A 174 28.92 -0.16 -1.37
CA HIS A 174 30.37 -0.11 -1.64
C HIS A 174 31.18 0.75 -0.66
N ALA A 175 30.70 1.92 -0.25
CA ALA A 175 31.45 2.79 0.68
C ALA A 175 31.64 2.13 2.05
N LYS A 176 30.56 1.58 2.61
CA LYS A 176 30.61 0.81 3.87
C LYS A 176 31.45 -0.46 3.71
N GLN A 177 31.26 -1.20 2.61
CA GLN A 177 32.07 -2.39 2.34
C GLN A 177 33.55 -2.08 2.17
N SER A 178 33.89 -0.92 1.61
CA SER A 178 35.27 -0.47 1.53
C SER A 178 35.85 -0.28 2.93
N ALA A 179 35.13 0.39 3.82
CA ALA A 179 35.53 0.54 5.22
C ALA A 179 35.68 -0.81 5.93
N ASP A 180 34.71 -1.71 5.78
CA ASP A 180 34.72 -3.04 6.39
C ASP A 180 35.89 -3.89 5.85
N ASN A 181 36.14 -3.86 4.54
CA ASN A 181 37.24 -4.58 3.90
C ASN A 181 38.60 -4.07 4.40
N ILE A 182 38.74 -2.75 4.58
CA ILE A 182 39.93 -2.14 5.19
C ILE A 182 40.09 -2.66 6.62
N LEU A 183 39.04 -2.66 7.45
CA LEU A 183 39.12 -3.05 8.86
C LEU A 183 39.22 -4.58 9.09
N SER A 184 38.78 -5.40 8.13
CA SER A 184 38.70 -6.86 8.27
C SER A 184 40.07 -7.55 8.30
N ASN A 185 40.16 -8.70 8.98
CA ASN A 185 41.38 -9.51 9.11
C ASN A 185 41.39 -10.82 8.29
N ASP A 186 40.35 -11.12 7.51
CA ASP A 186 40.10 -12.51 7.05
C ASP A 186 40.67 -12.88 5.68
N GLU A 187 40.13 -12.31 4.60
CA GLU A 187 40.33 -12.80 3.23
C GLU A 187 40.88 -11.72 2.29
N PHE A 188 40.30 -10.52 2.33
CA PHE A 188 40.82 -9.35 1.60
C PHE A 188 42.26 -9.02 2.04
N LYS A 189 42.54 -9.10 3.35
CA LYS A 189 43.88 -8.88 3.91
C LYS A 189 44.90 -9.93 3.46
N LYS A 190 44.50 -11.20 3.32
CA LYS A 190 45.35 -12.29 2.78
C LYS A 190 45.68 -12.10 1.30
N LEU A 191 44.69 -11.67 0.52
CA LEU A 191 44.89 -11.34 -0.90
C LEU A 191 45.73 -10.07 -1.07
N ALA A 192 45.64 -9.16 -0.10
CA ALA A 192 46.39 -7.91 -0.05
C ALA A 192 47.53 -7.97 0.98
N ASP A 193 48.23 -9.10 1.13
CA ASP A 193 49.22 -9.42 2.20
C ASP A 193 50.35 -8.39 2.43
N ASN A 194 50.47 -7.33 1.62
CA ASN A 194 51.40 -6.20 1.81
C ASN A 194 50.70 -4.84 2.04
N TYR A 195 49.40 -4.84 2.29
CA TYR A 195 48.60 -3.64 2.52
C TYR A 195 48.94 -2.97 3.85
N TYR A 196 49.36 -3.79 4.82
CA TYR A 196 49.67 -3.39 6.18
C TYR A 196 51.15 -3.60 6.48
N SER A 197 51.76 -2.59 7.12
CA SER A 197 53.01 -2.77 7.84
C SER A 197 52.72 -2.64 9.34
N GLU A 198 53.19 -3.58 10.16
CA GLU A 198 53.12 -3.48 11.63
C GLU A 198 53.80 -2.19 12.16
N GLN A 199 54.64 -1.56 11.34
CA GLN A 199 55.32 -0.32 11.65
C GLN A 199 54.46 0.94 11.45
N LEU A 200 53.27 0.83 10.85
CA LEU A 200 52.30 1.92 10.73
C LEU A 200 51.32 1.94 11.92
N PRO A 201 50.96 3.12 12.46
CA PRO A 201 49.93 3.24 13.48
C PRO A 201 48.55 2.75 12.97
N ASN A 202 47.86 1.92 13.76
CA ASN A 202 46.52 1.42 13.42
C ASN A 202 45.50 2.53 13.12
N ARG A 203 45.63 3.68 13.78
CA ARG A 203 44.79 4.87 13.54
C ARG A 203 44.81 5.40 12.10
N PHE A 204 45.85 5.12 11.30
CA PHE A 204 45.86 5.49 9.87
C PHE A 204 44.93 4.61 9.05
N ILE A 205 44.81 3.35 9.46
CA ILE A 205 43.95 2.36 8.84
C ILE A 205 42.49 2.66 9.15
N GLU A 206 42.20 2.91 10.43
CA GLU A 206 40.89 3.37 10.89
C GLU A 206 40.49 4.67 10.17
N LEU A 207 41.44 5.57 9.92
CA LEU A 207 41.19 6.78 9.14
C LEU A 207 40.89 6.49 7.67
N LEU A 208 41.65 5.62 7.00
CA LEU A 208 41.35 5.21 5.62
C LEU A 208 39.97 4.56 5.50
N ALA A 209 39.60 3.71 6.46
CA ALA A 209 38.27 3.11 6.54
C ALA A 209 37.19 4.18 6.76
N SER A 210 37.43 5.13 7.67
CA SER A 210 36.51 6.24 7.91
C SER A 210 36.32 7.10 6.67
N ILE A 211 37.39 7.40 5.93
CA ILE A 211 37.32 8.17 4.67
C ILE A 211 36.57 7.37 3.60
N ALA A 212 36.83 6.07 3.46
CA ALA A 212 36.12 5.20 2.53
C ALA A 212 34.63 5.11 2.85
N LEU A 213 34.23 5.10 4.11
CA LEU A 213 32.81 5.21 4.47
C LEU A 213 32.25 6.59 4.11
N LEU A 214 32.94 7.65 4.54
CA LEU A 214 32.45 9.02 4.48
C LEU A 214 32.43 9.63 3.08
N HIS A 215 33.04 9.00 2.07
CA HIS A 215 32.97 9.53 0.70
C HIS A 215 31.55 9.43 0.12
N GLY A 216 30.74 8.45 0.55
CA GLY A 216 29.35 8.28 0.15
C GLY A 216 28.31 8.95 1.08
N GLU A 217 28.75 9.56 2.19
CA GLU A 217 27.86 10.14 3.22
C GLU A 217 27.61 11.65 3.02
N ASN A 218 26.76 12.25 3.87
CA ASN A 218 26.55 13.70 3.86
C ASN A 218 27.81 14.45 4.29
N PHE A 219 28.04 15.64 3.73
CA PHE A 219 29.18 16.49 4.08
C PHE A 219 29.32 16.75 5.59
N ASN A 220 28.20 16.95 6.31
CA ASN A 220 28.24 17.23 7.75
C ASN A 220 28.82 16.08 8.57
N ASP A 221 28.66 14.82 8.13
CA ASP A 221 29.24 13.67 8.81
C ASP A 221 30.77 13.72 8.80
N VAL A 222 31.39 14.27 7.75
CA VAL A 222 32.84 14.48 7.68
C VAL A 222 33.29 15.43 8.79
N ILE A 223 32.57 16.54 8.97
CA ILE A 223 32.90 17.57 9.96
C ILE A 223 32.72 17.05 11.39
N ILE A 224 31.66 16.28 11.64
CA ILE A 224 31.33 15.73 12.95
C ILE A 224 32.30 14.60 13.34
N ARG A 225 32.62 13.68 12.42
CA ARG A 225 33.33 12.43 12.75
C ARG A 225 34.85 12.52 12.61
N LEU A 226 35.37 13.41 11.77
CA LEU A 226 36.81 13.55 11.56
C LEU A 226 37.37 14.77 12.28
N TYR A 227 38.59 14.64 12.81
CA TYR A 227 39.33 15.75 13.39
C TYR A 227 39.95 16.65 12.31
N GLN A 228 40.08 17.94 12.59
CA GLN A 228 40.77 18.87 11.69
C GLN A 228 42.26 18.57 11.57
N LYS A 229 42.93 18.29 12.69
CA LYS A 229 44.37 18.08 12.78
C LYS A 229 44.71 17.03 13.82
N ALA A 230 45.67 16.15 13.52
CA ALA A 230 46.24 15.20 14.47
C ALA A 230 47.75 15.00 14.20
N ASN A 231 48.46 14.33 15.10
CA ASN A 231 49.87 13.98 14.87
C ASN A 231 49.98 12.99 13.71
N GLY A 232 50.93 13.18 12.80
CA GLY A 232 51.23 12.30 11.67
C GLY A 232 52.25 11.23 12.01
N TYR A 233 52.93 10.72 10.99
CA TYR A 233 54.03 9.76 11.15
C TYR A 233 55.31 10.51 11.54
N LYS A 234 56.06 9.99 12.51
CA LYS A 234 57.41 10.47 12.89
C LYS A 234 57.54 12.01 13.03
N GLY A 235 56.60 12.64 13.73
CA GLY A 235 56.66 14.07 14.08
C GLY A 235 56.03 15.04 13.08
N ASP A 236 55.47 14.54 11.97
CA ASP A 236 54.62 15.31 11.04
C ASP A 236 53.20 15.53 11.62
N TYR A 237 52.32 16.22 10.89
CA TYR A 237 50.89 16.32 11.17
C TYR A 237 50.05 15.65 10.07
N ILE A 238 48.80 15.35 10.39
CA ILE A 238 47.77 14.92 9.44
C ILE A 238 46.52 15.78 9.58
N HIS A 239 45.79 15.93 8.48
CA HIS A 239 44.55 16.68 8.39
C HIS A 239 43.41 15.79 7.85
N PRO A 240 42.79 14.94 8.71
CA PRO A 240 41.77 13.97 8.31
C PRO A 240 40.62 14.56 7.48
N ARG A 241 40.06 15.70 7.90
CA ARG A 241 38.99 16.39 7.17
C ARG A 241 39.43 16.80 5.77
N PHE A 242 40.65 17.34 5.64
CA PHE A 242 41.21 17.73 4.34
C PHE A 242 41.33 16.52 3.40
N ILE A 243 41.88 15.41 3.88
CA ILE A 243 42.03 14.19 3.08
C ILE A 243 40.66 13.71 2.59
N ALA A 244 39.68 13.59 3.49
CA ALA A 244 38.31 13.18 3.12
C ALA A 244 37.69 14.11 2.07
N CYS A 245 37.83 15.43 2.25
CA CYS A 245 37.31 16.45 1.33
C CYS A 245 37.97 16.37 -0.05
N MET A 246 39.28 16.08 -0.12
CA MET A 246 40.00 15.90 -1.38
C MET A 246 39.51 14.65 -2.13
N ILE A 247 39.24 13.55 -1.44
CA ILE A 247 38.67 12.34 -2.07
C ILE A 247 37.28 12.63 -2.62
N ARG A 248 36.40 13.25 -1.83
CA ARG A 248 35.02 13.58 -2.23
C ARG A 248 34.97 14.47 -3.48
N ILE A 249 35.70 15.58 -3.51
CA ILE A 249 35.76 16.43 -4.71
C ILE A 249 36.49 15.72 -5.85
N GLY A 250 37.58 15.01 -5.58
CA GLY A 250 38.37 14.32 -6.61
C GLY A 250 37.55 13.29 -7.40
N ASP A 251 36.68 12.55 -6.70
CA ASP A 251 35.74 11.59 -7.30
C ASP A 251 34.63 12.28 -8.12
N LEU A 252 33.98 13.30 -7.57
CA LEU A 252 32.94 14.07 -8.29
C LEU A 252 33.49 14.77 -9.56
N LEU A 253 34.77 15.13 -9.54
CA LEU A 253 35.47 15.71 -10.69
C LEU A 253 35.81 14.68 -11.78
N ASP A 254 35.63 13.37 -11.56
CA ASP A 254 35.82 12.34 -12.59
C ASP A 254 34.60 12.19 -13.51
N PHE A 255 34.28 13.28 -14.21
CA PHE A 255 33.13 13.38 -15.12
C PHE A 255 33.50 13.34 -16.61
N ASP A 256 34.76 13.11 -16.98
CA ASP A 256 35.23 13.16 -18.38
C ASP A 256 34.55 12.12 -19.30
N ASN A 257 34.74 12.27 -20.61
CA ASN A 257 34.31 11.31 -21.61
C ASN A 257 35.11 9.98 -21.49
N ASN A 258 34.61 8.90 -22.10
CA ASN A 258 35.24 7.56 -22.12
C ASN A 258 35.35 6.82 -20.77
N ARG A 259 34.49 7.21 -19.80
CA ARG A 259 34.31 6.53 -18.52
C ARG A 259 33.65 5.14 -18.63
N PHE A 260 33.14 4.73 -19.79
CA PHE A 260 32.53 3.41 -19.98
C PHE A 260 33.38 2.54 -20.90
N ASP A 261 33.46 1.24 -20.62
CA ASP A 261 34.18 0.28 -21.43
C ASP A 261 33.24 -0.50 -22.37
N ALA A 262 33.44 -0.36 -23.67
CA ALA A 262 32.57 -0.98 -24.67
C ALA A 262 32.59 -2.52 -24.63
N PHE A 263 33.72 -3.12 -24.25
CA PHE A 263 33.84 -4.58 -24.14
C PHE A 263 33.10 -5.12 -22.92
N SER A 264 33.17 -4.42 -21.78
CA SER A 264 32.41 -4.72 -20.58
C SER A 264 30.91 -4.64 -20.85
N ILE A 265 30.44 -3.59 -21.53
CA ILE A 265 29.04 -3.47 -21.94
C ILE A 265 28.61 -4.60 -22.87
N ALA A 266 29.47 -5.02 -23.80
CA ALA A 266 29.17 -6.13 -24.72
C ALA A 266 29.06 -7.50 -24.02
N SER A 267 29.44 -7.61 -22.74
CA SER A 267 29.34 -8.85 -21.96
C SER A 267 27.95 -9.12 -21.37
N ILE A 268 27.07 -8.13 -21.41
CA ILE A 268 25.68 -8.20 -20.92
C ILE A 268 24.67 -8.04 -22.07
N LYS A 269 23.45 -8.52 -21.85
CA LYS A 269 22.36 -8.48 -22.85
C LYS A 269 21.85 -7.05 -23.08
N GLN A 270 21.65 -6.31 -21.99
CA GLN A 270 21.06 -4.96 -22.00
C GLN A 270 21.53 -4.18 -20.77
N MET A 271 21.80 -2.88 -20.94
CA MET A 271 22.17 -1.97 -19.86
C MET A 271 20.90 -1.35 -19.24
N PRO A 272 20.81 -1.23 -17.90
CA PRO A 272 19.77 -0.44 -17.25
C PRO A 272 19.65 0.97 -17.86
N GLU A 273 18.42 1.48 -17.96
CA GLU A 273 18.13 2.82 -18.52
C GLU A 273 18.90 3.93 -17.80
N THR A 274 19.00 3.81 -16.48
CA THR A 274 19.80 4.72 -15.64
C THR A 274 21.28 4.72 -16.03
N SER A 275 21.87 3.54 -16.29
CA SER A 275 23.27 3.42 -16.73
C SER A 275 23.50 4.00 -18.12
N ILE A 276 22.52 3.86 -19.03
CA ILE A 276 22.55 4.48 -20.36
C ILE A 276 22.56 6.02 -20.23
N LEU A 277 21.71 6.59 -19.38
CA LEU A 277 21.69 8.05 -19.14
C LEU A 277 23.02 8.54 -18.58
N HIS A 278 23.63 7.81 -17.64
CA HIS A 278 24.96 8.13 -17.12
C HIS A 278 26.03 8.05 -18.22
N GLN A 279 26.00 7.03 -19.08
CA GLN A 279 26.92 6.91 -20.21
C GLN A 279 26.79 8.10 -21.17
N GLN A 280 25.56 8.46 -21.55
CA GLN A 280 25.28 9.59 -22.42
C GLN A 280 25.68 10.93 -21.80
N LYS A 281 25.51 11.09 -20.48
CA LYS A 281 26.01 12.26 -19.71
C LYS A 281 27.52 12.42 -19.88
N HIS A 282 28.31 11.36 -19.66
CA HIS A 282 29.76 11.42 -19.85
C HIS A 282 30.14 11.69 -21.32
N ALA A 283 29.41 11.10 -22.28
CA ALA A 283 29.62 11.34 -23.70
C ALA A 283 29.28 12.79 -24.15
N ALA A 284 28.46 13.50 -23.37
CA ALA A 284 28.06 14.88 -23.66
C ALA A 284 29.13 15.92 -23.30
N VAL A 285 30.16 15.57 -22.53
CA VAL A 285 31.21 16.52 -22.11
C VAL A 285 31.99 17.06 -23.30
N ARG A 286 32.06 18.39 -23.40
CA ARG A 286 32.75 19.18 -24.43
C ARG A 286 33.94 19.96 -23.88
N HIS A 287 33.85 20.45 -22.66
CA HIS A 287 34.91 21.20 -21.97
C HIS A 287 35.03 20.71 -20.52
N MET A 288 36.26 20.64 -20.04
CA MET A 288 36.59 20.31 -18.67
C MET A 288 37.88 21.03 -18.28
N LEU A 289 37.83 21.83 -17.22
CA LEU A 289 38.99 22.49 -16.63
C LEU A 289 38.94 22.33 -15.11
N ILE A 290 40.02 21.75 -14.55
CA ILE A 290 40.27 21.71 -13.12
C ILE A 290 41.58 22.45 -12.87
N SER A 291 41.55 23.45 -12.00
CA SER A 291 42.74 24.23 -11.63
C SER A 291 42.61 24.75 -10.20
N PRO A 292 43.68 25.28 -9.59
CA PRO A 292 43.62 25.84 -8.24
C PRO A 292 42.77 27.10 -8.07
N SER A 293 42.29 27.67 -9.19
CA SER A 293 41.50 28.90 -9.20
C SER A 293 40.11 28.74 -9.79
N LYS A 294 39.85 27.66 -10.53
CA LYS A 294 38.63 27.48 -11.32
C LYS A 294 38.32 26.01 -11.57
N ILE A 295 37.03 25.69 -11.51
CA ILE A 295 36.42 24.49 -12.06
C ILE A 295 35.43 24.93 -13.15
N GLU A 296 35.63 24.47 -14.38
CA GLU A 296 34.75 24.77 -15.53
C GLU A 296 34.35 23.48 -16.24
N ALA A 297 33.12 23.43 -16.73
CA ALA A 297 32.60 22.31 -17.50
C ALA A 297 31.62 22.79 -18.57
N GLU A 298 31.65 22.18 -19.75
CA GLU A 298 30.61 22.33 -20.77
C GLU A 298 30.13 20.96 -21.22
N LEU A 299 28.81 20.75 -21.23
CA LEU A 299 28.16 19.54 -21.70
C LEU A 299 27.13 19.89 -22.76
N ASP A 300 27.09 19.14 -23.85
CA ASP A 300 26.08 19.25 -24.90
C ASP A 300 25.22 17.98 -24.94
N CYS A 301 24.09 18.03 -24.24
CA CYS A 301 23.22 16.89 -24.02
C CYS A 301 22.32 16.62 -25.24
N PRO A 302 22.18 15.36 -25.65
CA PRO A 302 21.39 14.98 -26.83
C PRO A 302 19.87 15.06 -26.60
N ASP A 303 19.43 14.86 -25.36
CA ASP A 303 18.02 14.87 -24.97
C ASP A 303 17.81 15.46 -23.55
N GLU A 304 16.55 15.55 -23.14
CA GLU A 304 16.14 16.19 -21.89
C GLU A 304 16.48 15.33 -20.66
N SER A 305 16.37 14.01 -20.78
CA SER A 305 16.69 13.09 -19.69
C SER A 305 18.17 13.16 -19.35
N VAL A 306 19.05 13.16 -20.36
CA VAL A 306 20.50 13.31 -20.19
C VAL A 306 20.84 14.70 -19.62
N TYR A 307 20.15 15.75 -20.08
CA TYR A 307 20.30 17.09 -19.51
C TYR A 307 19.99 17.10 -18.00
N ARG A 308 18.88 16.48 -17.59
CA ARG A 308 18.48 16.40 -16.18
C ARG A 308 19.48 15.59 -15.34
N THR A 309 19.95 14.46 -15.85
CA THR A 309 20.99 13.65 -15.19
C THR A 309 22.30 14.43 -15.05
N ALA A 310 22.72 15.17 -16.08
CA ALA A 310 23.89 16.05 -16.01
C ALA A 310 23.70 17.16 -14.97
N ARG A 311 22.56 17.84 -14.97
CA ARG A 311 22.32 18.94 -14.02
C ARG A 311 22.32 18.45 -12.57
N SER A 312 21.67 17.33 -12.29
CA SER A 312 21.68 16.71 -10.96
C SER A 312 23.11 16.42 -10.47
N TRP A 313 23.98 15.89 -11.35
CA TRP A 313 25.39 15.66 -11.02
C TRP A 313 26.14 16.95 -10.67
N PHE A 314 25.93 18.02 -11.44
CA PHE A 314 26.58 19.31 -11.20
C PHE A 314 25.97 20.09 -10.02
N ASP A 315 24.68 19.92 -9.72
CA ASP A 315 24.08 20.42 -8.47
C ASP A 315 24.80 19.81 -7.26
N TRP A 316 25.07 18.50 -7.29
CA TRP A 316 25.79 17.82 -6.23
C TRP A 316 27.25 18.30 -6.11
N LEU A 317 27.96 18.46 -7.24
CA LEU A 317 29.31 19.03 -7.24
C LEU A 317 29.34 20.48 -6.71
N GLU A 318 28.39 21.32 -7.13
CA GLU A 318 28.26 22.70 -6.65
C GLU A 318 27.97 22.73 -5.13
N GLU A 319 27.09 21.87 -4.63
CA GLU A 319 26.81 21.74 -3.21
C GLU A 319 28.06 21.33 -2.41
N GLU A 320 28.79 20.30 -2.86
CA GLU A 320 30.02 19.84 -2.20
C GLU A 320 31.10 20.93 -2.16
N VAL A 321 31.33 21.62 -3.28
CA VAL A 321 32.30 22.73 -3.36
C VAL A 321 31.89 23.89 -2.46
N ASN A 322 30.60 24.24 -2.40
CA ASN A 322 30.10 25.31 -1.55
C ASN A 322 30.25 24.96 -0.06
N ASN A 323 29.89 23.74 0.33
CA ASN A 323 30.02 23.25 1.70
C ASN A 323 31.49 23.25 2.15
N GLN A 324 32.39 22.72 1.33
CA GLN A 324 33.83 22.74 1.60
C GLN A 324 34.40 24.16 1.65
N SER A 325 33.89 25.08 0.82
CA SER A 325 34.32 26.48 0.84
C SER A 325 33.95 27.19 2.14
N GLN A 326 32.73 26.96 2.63
CA GLN A 326 32.23 27.58 3.86
C GLN A 326 33.02 27.09 5.09
N GLU A 327 33.35 25.80 5.13
CA GLU A 327 34.08 25.18 6.23
C GLU A 327 35.61 25.09 5.99
N TRP A 328 36.13 25.75 4.95
CA TRP A 328 37.53 25.62 4.55
C TRP A 328 38.55 25.85 5.69
N PRO A 329 38.36 26.86 6.59
CA PRO A 329 39.26 27.05 7.74
C PRO A 329 39.28 25.88 8.74
N ASN A 330 38.21 25.07 8.77
CA ASN A 330 38.06 23.89 9.62
C ASN A 330 38.46 22.59 8.90
N ILE A 331 38.78 22.67 7.60
CA ILE A 331 39.15 21.56 6.73
C ILE A 331 40.65 21.60 6.44
N ALA A 332 41.14 22.70 5.84
CA ALA A 332 42.46 22.78 5.24
C ALA A 332 43.60 22.93 6.27
N PRO A 333 44.83 22.45 5.95
CA PRO A 333 46.02 22.79 6.70
C PRO A 333 46.23 24.32 6.75
N PRO A 334 46.55 24.92 7.91
CA PRO A 334 46.68 26.38 8.05
C PRO A 334 47.71 27.03 7.11
N ASP A 335 48.74 26.29 6.71
CA ASP A 335 49.86 26.73 5.87
C ASP A 335 49.73 26.35 4.39
N LEU A 336 48.66 25.63 4.00
CA LEU A 336 48.41 25.21 2.62
C LEU A 336 48.39 26.39 1.64
N GLY A 337 47.83 27.53 2.07
CA GLY A 337 47.71 28.76 1.29
C GLY A 337 46.72 28.69 0.11
N GLY A 338 46.40 29.86 -0.44
CA GLY A 338 45.43 30.01 -1.53
C GLY A 338 43.97 30.02 -1.07
N LEU A 339 43.05 30.15 -2.04
CA LEU A 339 41.59 30.18 -1.80
C LEU A 339 40.99 28.77 -1.74
N PRO A 340 39.83 28.59 -1.07
CA PRO A 340 39.03 27.37 -1.16
C PRO A 340 38.67 26.99 -2.60
N PRO A 341 38.29 25.73 -2.86
CA PRO A 341 37.76 25.34 -4.17
C PRO A 341 36.53 26.18 -4.50
N ILE A 342 36.44 26.81 -5.67
CA ILE A 342 35.29 27.65 -6.05
C ILE A 342 34.85 27.31 -7.48
N ILE A 343 33.54 27.13 -7.65
CA ILE A 343 32.87 27.13 -8.95
C ILE A 343 32.32 28.55 -9.17
N SER A 344 32.83 29.24 -10.19
CA SER A 344 32.38 30.60 -10.48
C SER A 344 31.01 30.58 -11.17
N LYS A 345 30.25 31.67 -11.03
CA LYS A 345 29.01 31.83 -11.78
C LYS A 345 29.28 31.66 -13.29
N ASP A 346 28.42 30.91 -13.97
CA ASP A 346 28.49 30.58 -15.40
C ASP A 346 29.69 29.68 -15.82
N SER A 347 30.43 29.08 -14.87
CA SER A 347 31.54 28.17 -15.21
C SER A 347 31.09 26.76 -15.57
N ILE A 348 29.87 26.36 -15.21
CA ILE A 348 29.24 25.11 -15.63
C ILE A 348 28.16 25.45 -16.66
N LYS A 349 28.32 24.95 -17.88
CA LYS A 349 27.38 25.12 -18.99
C LYS A 349 26.82 23.76 -19.39
N ILE A 350 25.53 23.59 -19.27
CA ILE A 350 24.84 22.39 -19.77
C ILE A 350 23.89 22.87 -20.87
N LEU A 351 24.14 22.39 -22.08
CA LEU A 351 23.43 22.73 -23.30
C LEU A 351 22.50 21.57 -23.67
N TYR A 352 21.39 21.90 -24.32
CA TYR A 352 20.50 20.92 -24.95
C TYR A 352 20.55 21.11 -26.46
N LYS A 353 21.15 20.16 -27.19
CA LYS A 353 21.34 20.23 -28.65
C LYS A 353 21.97 21.56 -29.11
N GLY A 354 23.03 22.00 -28.43
CA GLY A 354 23.74 23.25 -28.69
C GLY A 354 23.02 24.52 -28.23
N ILE A 355 21.81 24.40 -27.66
CA ILE A 355 21.05 25.55 -27.13
C ILE A 355 21.31 25.67 -25.63
N GLN A 356 21.87 26.81 -25.24
CA GLN A 356 21.88 27.23 -23.84
C GLN A 356 20.51 27.80 -23.48
N ALA A 357 19.58 26.94 -23.08
CA ALA A 357 18.36 27.41 -22.45
C ALA A 357 18.70 27.98 -21.06
N SER A 358 17.89 28.92 -20.55
CA SER A 358 18.06 29.37 -19.17
C SER A 358 17.94 28.15 -18.24
N PRO A 359 18.95 27.85 -17.41
CA PRO A 359 18.89 26.74 -16.45
C PRO A 359 17.63 26.81 -15.57
N GLU A 360 17.17 28.02 -15.27
CA GLU A 360 15.96 28.28 -14.49
C GLU A 360 14.67 27.77 -15.18
N LEU A 361 14.61 27.81 -16.52
CA LEU A 361 13.43 27.39 -17.29
C LEU A 361 13.38 25.86 -17.49
N LEU A 362 14.53 25.20 -17.61
CA LEU A 362 14.60 23.73 -17.74
C LEU A 362 14.40 23.01 -16.39
N ASN A 363 14.63 23.72 -15.28
CA ASN A 363 14.47 23.25 -13.91
C ASN A 363 13.13 23.66 -13.27
N LEU A 364 12.15 24.08 -14.06
CA LEU A 364 10.80 24.33 -13.56
C LEU A 364 10.23 23.06 -12.93
N LYS A 365 10.12 23.07 -11.61
CA LYS A 365 9.40 22.07 -10.83
C LYS A 365 8.20 22.76 -10.18
N PHE A 366 7.05 22.11 -10.20
CA PHE A 366 5.95 22.53 -9.34
C PHE A 366 6.40 22.40 -7.88
N THR A 367 6.64 23.54 -7.25
CA THR A 367 6.91 23.62 -5.82
C THR A 367 5.62 24.05 -5.12
N MET A 368 5.30 23.39 -4.02
CA MET A 368 4.20 23.80 -3.15
C MET A 368 4.80 24.48 -1.92
N SER A 369 4.26 25.63 -1.53
CA SER A 369 4.75 26.28 -0.31
C SER A 369 4.42 25.40 0.89
N GLN A 370 5.40 25.18 1.78
CA GLN A 370 5.19 24.44 3.02
C GLN A 370 3.97 24.97 3.78
N LYS A 371 3.81 26.29 3.85
CA LYS A 371 2.63 26.92 4.46
C LYS A 371 1.31 26.46 3.84
N LYS A 372 1.19 26.39 2.52
CA LYS A 372 -0.06 25.89 1.88
C LYS A 372 -0.27 24.41 2.15
N MET A 373 0.80 23.61 2.12
CA MET A 373 0.74 22.18 2.41
C MET A 373 0.29 21.91 3.84
N PHE A 374 0.90 22.56 4.83
CA PHE A 374 0.45 22.48 6.22
C PHE A 374 -0.95 23.04 6.40
N ASN A 375 -1.35 24.12 5.72
CA ASN A 375 -2.74 24.60 5.78
C ASN A 375 -3.76 23.60 5.21
N ILE A 376 -3.39 22.77 4.22
CA ILE A 376 -4.24 21.70 3.70
C ILE A 376 -4.27 20.53 4.70
N LEU A 377 -3.12 20.16 5.25
CA LEU A 377 -3.01 19.11 6.27
C LEU A 377 -3.72 19.48 7.58
N GLN A 378 -3.72 20.77 7.92
CA GLN A 378 -4.40 21.35 9.08
C GLN A 378 -5.85 21.72 8.77
N GLY A 379 -6.22 21.96 7.51
CA GLY A 379 -7.56 22.33 7.09
C GLY A 379 -8.50 21.12 6.99
N GLY A 380 -9.81 21.35 7.12
CA GLY A 380 -10.86 20.32 6.99
C GLY A 380 -11.01 19.70 5.58
N GLY A 381 -9.97 19.73 4.75
CA GLY A 381 -9.92 19.07 3.45
C GLY A 381 -9.51 17.60 3.51
N ILE A 382 -8.92 17.14 4.62
CA ILE A 382 -8.51 15.74 4.81
C ILE A 382 -9.50 14.99 5.69
N TYR A 383 -9.74 15.47 6.91
CA TYR A 383 -10.64 14.82 7.86
C TYR A 383 -12.07 15.31 7.70
N LYS A 384 -13.06 14.39 7.79
CA LYS A 384 -14.48 14.79 7.76
C LYS A 384 -14.87 15.60 8.99
N GLU A 385 -14.36 15.21 10.15
CA GLU A 385 -14.60 15.87 11.43
C GLU A 385 -13.26 16.29 12.07
N PRO A 386 -12.62 17.35 11.55
CA PRO A 386 -11.26 17.73 11.95
C PRO A 386 -11.15 18.08 13.44
N GLY A 387 -12.23 18.55 14.06
CA GLY A 387 -12.28 18.83 15.50
C GLY A 387 -12.07 17.59 16.38
N PHE A 388 -12.38 16.38 15.90
CA PHE A 388 -12.21 15.15 16.67
C PHE A 388 -11.01 14.30 16.23
N ALA A 389 -10.52 14.52 15.00
CA ALA A 389 -9.42 13.74 14.41
C ALA A 389 -8.19 13.67 15.32
N PHE A 390 -7.82 14.77 15.99
CA PHE A 390 -6.63 14.79 16.86
C PHE A 390 -6.74 13.83 18.04
N ILE A 391 -7.93 13.65 18.63
CA ILE A 391 -8.15 12.69 19.72
C ILE A 391 -7.89 11.27 19.23
N ARG A 392 -8.37 10.96 18.02
CA ARG A 392 -8.12 9.67 17.37
C ARG A 392 -6.64 9.43 17.17
N GLU A 393 -5.93 10.39 16.58
CA GLU A 393 -4.51 10.25 16.25
C GLU A 393 -3.61 10.14 17.49
N ILE A 394 -3.86 10.92 18.56
CA ILE A 394 -3.03 10.83 19.79
C ILE A 394 -3.22 9.49 20.51
N VAL A 395 -4.46 8.99 20.59
CA VAL A 395 -4.75 7.70 21.24
C VAL A 395 -4.22 6.53 20.40
N GLN A 396 -4.31 6.58 19.07
CA GLN A 396 -3.70 5.57 18.21
C GLN A 396 -2.17 5.54 18.33
N ASN A 397 -1.52 6.71 18.36
CA ASN A 397 -0.07 6.78 18.58
C ASN A 397 0.33 6.19 19.94
N ALA A 398 -0.48 6.43 20.98
CA ALA A 398 -0.30 5.84 22.30
C ALA A 398 -0.46 4.31 22.29
N PHE A 399 -1.44 3.76 21.56
CA PHE A 399 -1.59 2.32 21.37
C PHE A 399 -0.42 1.71 20.61
N ASP A 400 0.05 2.36 19.54
CA ASP A 400 1.19 1.89 18.75
C ASP A 400 2.45 1.79 19.61
N ALA A 401 2.77 2.87 20.34
CA ALA A 401 3.91 2.88 21.26
C ALA A 401 3.80 1.79 22.33
N SER A 402 2.58 1.54 22.83
CA SER A 402 2.28 0.51 23.83
C SER A 402 2.45 -0.91 23.27
N LYS A 403 1.96 -1.16 22.04
CA LYS A 403 2.10 -2.45 21.35
C LYS A 403 3.57 -2.78 21.04
N ILE A 404 4.32 -1.81 20.50
CA ILE A 404 5.75 -1.98 20.20
C ILE A 404 6.50 -2.32 21.48
N GLN A 405 6.21 -1.60 22.56
CA GLN A 405 6.90 -1.82 23.80
C GLN A 405 6.56 -3.17 24.45
N MET A 406 5.29 -3.56 24.41
CA MET A 406 4.86 -4.89 24.86
C MET A 406 5.58 -5.99 24.09
N TRP A 407 5.68 -5.87 22.77
CA TRP A 407 6.41 -6.85 21.96
C TRP A 407 7.89 -6.91 22.30
N ASN A 408 8.55 -5.75 22.48
CA ASN A 408 9.95 -5.69 22.88
C ASN A 408 10.18 -6.35 24.25
N ASP A 409 9.28 -6.11 25.21
CA ASP A 409 9.38 -6.70 26.56
C ASP A 409 9.15 -8.24 26.51
N ILE A 410 8.23 -8.73 25.65
CA ILE A 410 8.05 -10.17 25.36
C ILE A 410 9.33 -10.76 24.76
N LYS A 411 9.90 -10.14 23.71
CA LYS A 411 11.13 -10.64 23.05
C LYS A 411 12.37 -10.58 23.94
N ALA A 412 12.41 -9.66 24.91
CA ALA A 412 13.47 -9.56 25.90
C ALA A 412 13.37 -10.62 27.03
N GLY A 413 12.34 -11.46 27.02
CA GLY A 413 12.14 -12.53 27.99
C GLY A 413 11.55 -12.09 29.34
N ILE A 414 11.03 -10.86 29.43
CA ILE A 414 10.46 -10.32 30.68
C ILE A 414 9.25 -11.16 31.15
N TYR A 415 8.54 -11.76 30.19
CA TYR A 415 7.33 -12.55 30.43
C TYR A 415 7.50 -14.05 30.16
N ASP A 416 8.73 -14.58 30.04
CA ASP A 416 8.99 -15.98 29.67
C ASP A 416 8.25 -16.97 30.59
N SER A 417 8.17 -16.67 31.89
CA SER A 417 7.44 -17.48 32.87
C SER A 417 5.96 -17.68 32.52
N TYR A 418 5.33 -16.72 31.83
CA TYR A 418 3.93 -16.83 31.40
C TYR A 418 3.74 -17.71 30.15
N PHE A 419 4.80 -17.90 29.36
CA PHE A 419 4.76 -18.69 28.12
C PHE A 419 5.21 -20.14 28.34
N GLU A 420 6.17 -20.37 29.25
CA GLU A 420 6.62 -21.71 29.67
C GLU A 420 5.46 -22.55 30.23
N ASP A 421 4.60 -21.94 31.07
CA ASP A 421 3.43 -22.59 31.66
C ASP A 421 2.36 -23.01 30.61
N ASN A 422 2.41 -22.46 29.39
CA ASN A 422 1.42 -22.66 28.32
C ASN A 422 1.97 -23.40 27.09
N ASN A 423 3.16 -24.02 27.17
CA ASN A 423 3.82 -24.71 26.04
C ASN A 423 3.92 -23.86 24.75
N THR A 424 3.96 -22.54 24.87
CA THR A 424 4.06 -21.61 23.73
C THR A 424 5.44 -20.97 23.75
N THR A 425 6.07 -20.78 22.60
CA THR A 425 7.34 -20.03 22.50
C THR A 425 7.10 -18.66 21.89
N VAL A 426 7.93 -17.67 22.22
CA VAL A 426 7.78 -16.30 21.71
C VAL A 426 7.75 -16.25 20.17
N ASP A 427 8.54 -17.10 19.51
CA ASP A 427 8.62 -17.18 18.05
C ASP A 427 7.42 -17.88 17.39
N THR A 428 6.53 -18.50 18.19
CA THR A 428 5.31 -19.17 17.70
C THR A 428 4.04 -18.32 17.81
N ILE A 429 4.10 -17.14 18.45
CA ILE A 429 2.93 -16.27 18.67
C ILE A 429 2.39 -15.79 17.33
N SER A 430 1.21 -16.32 16.96
CA SER A 430 0.55 -16.14 15.68
C SER A 430 -0.88 -15.61 15.81
N PHE A 431 -1.44 -15.58 17.03
CA PHE A 431 -2.74 -14.95 17.30
C PHE A 431 -2.76 -14.13 18.60
N PRO A 432 -3.64 -13.10 18.72
CA PRO A 432 -3.70 -12.22 19.89
C PRO A 432 -4.05 -12.91 21.21
N ASP A 433 -4.84 -14.00 21.15
CA ASP A 433 -5.30 -14.78 22.30
C ASP A 433 -4.19 -15.63 22.93
N GLU A 434 -3.03 -15.74 22.28
CA GLU A 434 -1.84 -16.43 22.80
C GLU A 434 -1.02 -15.56 23.76
N ILE A 435 -1.33 -14.27 23.84
CA ILE A 435 -0.76 -13.35 24.83
C ILE A 435 -1.74 -13.26 26.01
N MET A 436 -1.25 -13.51 27.22
CA MET A 436 -2.11 -13.48 28.41
C MET A 436 -2.69 -12.08 28.68
N PRO A 437 -3.97 -11.96 29.07
CA PRO A 437 -4.61 -10.68 29.43
C PRO A 437 -3.81 -9.84 30.45
N SER A 438 -3.12 -10.50 31.39
CA SER A 438 -2.27 -9.85 32.39
C SER A 438 -1.10 -9.06 31.80
N ILE A 439 -0.59 -9.47 30.63
CA ILE A 439 0.49 -8.78 29.90
C ILE A 439 -0.07 -7.51 29.27
N TYR A 440 -1.20 -7.60 28.57
CA TYR A 440 -1.87 -6.43 27.98
C TYR A 440 -2.18 -5.35 29.03
N ARG A 441 -2.60 -5.74 30.25
CA ARG A 441 -2.86 -4.82 31.37
C ARG A 441 -1.63 -4.05 31.85
N GLN A 442 -0.41 -4.43 31.48
CA GLN A 442 0.80 -3.67 31.83
C GLN A 442 0.97 -2.40 30.99
N TYR A 443 0.26 -2.28 29.87
CA TYR A 443 0.39 -1.18 28.92
C TYR A 443 -0.94 -0.43 28.68
N PRO A 444 -1.56 0.14 29.73
CA PRO A 444 -2.78 0.92 29.56
C PRO A 444 -2.51 2.25 28.87
N VAL A 445 -3.46 2.68 28.06
CA VAL A 445 -3.54 4.05 27.53
C VAL A 445 -4.64 4.80 28.28
N CYS A 446 -4.31 5.97 28.82
CA CYS A 446 -5.23 6.80 29.58
C CYS A 446 -5.52 8.09 28.81
N LEU A 447 -6.77 8.38 28.51
CA LEU A 447 -7.22 9.67 27.98
C LEU A 447 -8.03 10.40 29.06
N THR A 448 -7.60 11.59 29.44
CA THR A 448 -8.21 12.38 30.51
C THR A 448 -8.62 13.76 29.99
N ILE A 449 -9.85 14.18 30.25
CA ILE A 449 -10.35 15.53 29.97
C ILE A 449 -10.66 16.23 31.29
N THR A 450 -10.05 17.39 31.52
CA THR A 450 -10.27 18.23 32.70
C THR A 450 -10.33 19.71 32.34
N TRP A 451 -10.79 20.54 33.27
CA TRP A 451 -10.60 21.99 33.16
C TRP A 451 -9.17 22.36 33.55
N SER A 452 -8.49 23.13 32.71
CA SER A 452 -7.10 23.56 32.95
C SER A 452 -6.97 24.63 34.04
N ASN A 453 -8.06 25.36 34.33
CA ASN A 453 -8.10 26.47 35.26
C ASN A 453 -9.43 26.52 36.05
N GLU A 454 -9.45 27.30 37.13
CA GLU A 454 -10.64 27.51 37.97
C GLU A 454 -11.77 28.25 37.25
N GLN A 455 -11.42 29.04 36.22
CA GLN A 455 -12.37 29.79 35.39
C GLN A 455 -13.15 28.90 34.40
N LYS A 456 -12.72 27.64 34.24
CA LYS A 456 -13.36 26.64 33.37
C LYS A 456 -13.60 27.14 31.94
N ASP A 457 -12.66 27.91 31.41
CA ASP A 457 -12.71 28.47 30.05
C ASP A 457 -11.89 27.66 29.03
N THR A 458 -11.03 26.75 29.52
CA THR A 458 -10.08 26.01 28.71
C THR A 458 -10.03 24.57 29.19
N ILE A 459 -10.39 23.63 28.30
CA ILE A 459 -10.25 22.20 28.56
C ILE A 459 -8.82 21.76 28.29
N ARG A 460 -8.35 20.82 29.11
CA ARG A 460 -7.09 20.10 28.94
C ARG A 460 -7.41 18.65 28.62
N ILE A 461 -6.87 18.19 27.50
CA ILE A 461 -6.93 16.80 27.07
C ILE A 461 -5.53 16.22 27.20
N THR A 462 -5.41 15.18 28.03
CA THR A 462 -4.16 14.51 28.32
C THR A 462 -4.26 13.06 27.90
N CYS A 463 -3.39 12.62 26.98
CA CYS A 463 -3.25 11.22 26.60
C CYS A 463 -1.91 10.69 27.13
N GLU A 464 -1.94 9.67 27.97
CA GLU A 464 -0.78 9.04 28.61
C GLU A 464 -0.66 7.58 28.20
N ASP A 465 0.55 7.16 27.84
CA ASP A 465 0.91 5.78 27.53
C ASP A 465 2.11 5.29 28.35
N LYS A 466 2.23 3.95 28.46
CA LYS A 466 3.42 3.25 28.97
C LYS A 466 4.25 2.59 27.86
N GLY A 467 4.16 3.15 26.66
CA GLY A 467 4.83 2.69 25.46
C GLY A 467 6.33 2.97 25.47
N THR A 468 6.93 3.07 24.28
CA THR A 468 8.40 3.18 24.13
C THR A 468 8.99 4.49 24.66
N GLY A 469 8.22 5.58 24.63
CA GLY A 469 8.77 6.94 24.67
C GLY A 469 9.33 7.39 23.32
N ILE A 470 9.78 8.64 23.24
CA ILE A 470 10.35 9.29 22.06
C ILE A 470 11.84 9.51 22.28
N SER A 471 12.68 8.80 21.54
CA SER A 471 14.14 9.00 21.54
C SER A 471 14.57 10.26 20.79
N GLU A 472 15.80 10.74 21.01
CA GLU A 472 16.38 11.87 20.26
C GLU A 472 16.42 11.62 18.75
N ALA A 473 16.83 10.42 18.34
CA ALA A 473 16.80 10.00 16.95
C ALA A 473 15.38 10.05 16.37
N THR A 474 14.39 9.60 17.14
CA THR A 474 12.98 9.64 16.74
C THR A 474 12.47 11.08 16.60
N LEU A 475 12.82 11.95 17.54
CA LEU A 475 12.42 13.36 17.49
C LEU A 475 13.02 14.11 16.29
N LEU A 476 14.31 13.90 16.01
CA LEU A 476 14.97 14.48 14.83
C LEU A 476 14.32 14.00 13.52
N ARG A 477 13.95 12.71 13.46
CA ARG A 477 13.25 12.17 12.29
C ARG A 477 11.86 12.77 12.12
N MET A 478 11.04 12.74 13.17
CA MET A 478 9.65 13.23 13.16
C MET A 478 9.55 14.72 12.79
N THR A 479 10.62 15.50 13.04
CA THR A 479 10.69 16.92 12.72
C THR A 479 11.34 17.23 11.37
N LYS A 480 12.29 16.41 10.89
CA LYS A 480 12.95 16.60 9.57
C LYS A 480 12.20 15.98 8.40
N TYR A 481 11.48 14.88 8.60
CA TYR A 481 10.84 14.10 7.54
C TYR A 481 9.33 13.94 7.78
N VAL A 482 8.61 15.07 7.87
CA VAL A 482 7.15 15.06 8.02
C VAL A 482 6.49 14.42 6.79
N GLY A 483 5.68 13.38 7.00
CA GLY A 483 5.03 12.62 5.92
C GLY A 483 5.82 11.41 5.40
N ASP A 484 7.00 11.14 5.94
CA ASP A 484 7.78 9.94 5.67
C ASP A 484 7.64 9.00 6.88
N SER A 485 6.99 7.85 6.70
CA SER A 485 6.99 6.81 7.74
C SER A 485 8.35 6.12 7.79
N HIS A 486 8.58 5.30 8.83
CA HIS A 486 9.87 4.67 9.17
C HIS A 486 10.50 3.73 8.10
N GLN A 487 10.06 3.79 6.84
CA GLN A 487 10.44 2.92 5.72
C GLN A 487 11.94 2.96 5.35
N ARG A 488 12.68 3.99 5.78
CA ARG A 488 14.12 4.15 5.45
C ARG A 488 15.07 3.51 6.47
N GLU A 489 14.57 3.02 7.60
CA GLU A 489 15.39 2.37 8.63
C GLU A 489 15.30 0.84 8.47
N GLN A 490 16.42 0.20 8.10
CA GLN A 490 16.49 -1.25 7.88
C GLN A 490 16.20 -2.02 9.18
N GLU A 491 16.73 -1.53 10.31
CA GLU A 491 16.54 -2.09 11.66
C GLU A 491 15.09 -1.91 12.17
N TYR A 492 14.44 -0.80 11.85
CA TYR A 492 12.99 -0.63 12.06
C TYR A 492 12.21 -1.58 11.13
N THR A 493 12.60 -1.75 9.88
CA THR A 493 11.84 -2.61 8.97
C THR A 493 11.94 -4.10 9.37
N GLU A 494 13.10 -4.55 9.85
CA GLU A 494 13.34 -5.94 10.28
C GLU A 494 12.64 -6.27 11.61
N ASN A 495 12.76 -5.41 12.63
CA ASN A 495 12.08 -5.63 13.92
C ASN A 495 10.55 -5.70 13.78
N TYR A 496 9.97 -4.94 12.84
CA TYR A 496 8.53 -4.87 12.62
C TYR A 496 7.97 -5.99 11.74
N LYS A 497 8.79 -6.55 10.84
CA LYS A 497 8.39 -7.74 10.06
C LYS A 497 8.18 -8.95 10.95
N ASN A 498 9.02 -9.07 11.97
CA ASN A 498 8.96 -10.13 12.97
C ASN A 498 7.82 -9.92 13.99
N MET A 499 7.17 -8.75 14.00
CA MET A 499 5.95 -8.55 14.80
C MET A 499 4.77 -9.27 14.17
N PRO A 500 3.94 -9.96 14.97
CA PRO A 500 2.70 -10.52 14.50
C PRO A 500 1.77 -9.43 13.94
N TYR A 501 0.98 -9.77 12.91
CA TYR A 501 0.30 -8.79 12.06
C TYR A 501 -0.59 -7.78 12.82
N TRP A 502 -1.23 -8.20 13.92
CA TRP A 502 -2.15 -7.36 14.71
C TRP A 502 -1.43 -6.44 15.71
N LEU A 503 -0.16 -6.75 16.03
CA LEU A 503 0.68 -5.92 16.89
C LEU A 503 1.41 -4.83 16.12
N ARG A 504 1.47 -4.92 14.79
CA ARG A 504 2.13 -3.92 13.94
C ARG A 504 1.44 -2.55 14.11
N PRO A 505 2.21 -1.46 14.24
CA PRO A 505 1.68 -0.13 14.53
C PRO A 505 0.87 0.42 13.36
N THR A 506 -0.01 1.36 13.69
CA THR A 506 -0.99 2.02 12.84
C THR A 506 -0.38 3.06 11.89
N ALA A 507 0.88 3.47 12.09
CA ALA A 507 1.49 4.64 11.44
C ALA A 507 2.02 4.42 10.00
N ALA A 508 1.15 4.52 8.99
CA ALA A 508 1.58 4.54 7.57
C ALA A 508 2.02 5.91 7.02
N PHE A 509 1.36 7.01 7.40
CA PHE A 509 1.51 8.30 6.71
C PHE A 509 2.37 9.33 7.48
N GLY A 510 2.63 9.15 8.78
CA GLY A 510 3.53 10.03 9.54
C GLY A 510 3.05 11.49 9.73
N ILE A 511 1.74 11.76 9.58
CA ILE A 511 1.17 13.11 9.69
C ILE A 511 0.18 13.30 10.86
N GLY A 512 -0.15 12.24 11.62
CA GLY A 512 -1.24 12.26 12.59
C GLY A 512 -1.14 13.36 13.65
N LEU A 513 0.07 13.67 14.15
CA LEU A 513 0.29 14.77 15.11
C LEU A 513 -0.03 16.16 14.55
N GLN A 514 -0.05 16.33 13.23
CA GLN A 514 -0.40 17.62 12.61
C GLN A 514 -1.88 17.97 12.82
N SER A 515 -2.74 16.98 13.03
CA SER A 515 -4.17 17.19 13.32
C SER A 515 -4.40 17.98 14.62
N ILE A 516 -3.46 17.93 15.59
CA ILE A 516 -3.54 18.68 16.84
C ILE A 516 -3.51 20.20 16.58
N PHE A 517 -2.80 20.63 15.52
CA PHE A 517 -2.72 22.05 15.16
C PHE A 517 -4.04 22.62 14.63
N PHE A 518 -5.05 21.78 14.37
CA PHE A 518 -6.40 22.24 14.07
C PHE A 518 -7.10 22.83 15.30
N VAL A 519 -6.87 22.23 16.48
CA VAL A 519 -7.57 22.61 17.71
C VAL A 519 -6.75 23.56 18.59
N ALA A 520 -5.41 23.45 18.53
CA ALA A 520 -4.49 24.22 19.36
C ALA A 520 -3.30 24.78 18.56
N LYS A 521 -2.83 25.98 18.90
CA LYS A 521 -1.63 26.57 18.23
C LYS A 521 -0.34 25.83 18.62
N THR A 522 -0.33 25.31 19.83
CA THR A 522 0.79 24.57 20.43
C THR A 522 0.24 23.43 21.25
N PHE A 523 1.00 22.35 21.35
CA PHE A 523 0.72 21.27 22.28
C PHE A 523 2.00 20.83 22.97
N GLU A 524 1.84 20.19 24.11
CA GLU A 524 2.95 19.79 24.96
C GLU A 524 3.10 18.27 24.96
N VAL A 525 4.34 17.80 25.00
CA VAL A 525 4.70 16.40 25.09
C VAL A 525 5.75 16.19 26.17
N GLU A 526 5.44 15.34 27.12
CA GLU A 526 6.38 14.83 28.11
C GLU A 526 6.75 13.40 27.74
N THR A 527 8.04 13.08 27.65
CA THR A 527 8.47 11.76 27.19
C THR A 527 9.69 11.23 27.93
N ALA A 528 9.70 9.92 28.15
CA ALA A 528 10.76 9.17 28.79
C ALA A 528 11.14 7.98 27.92
N PHE A 529 12.37 7.98 27.42
CA PHE A 529 12.95 6.87 26.64
C PHE A 529 14.11 6.25 27.44
N PRO A 530 14.27 4.91 27.46
CA PRO A 530 15.34 4.26 28.23
C PRO A 530 16.72 4.78 27.84
N ASN A 531 17.58 5.00 28.84
CA ASN A 531 18.96 5.50 28.67
C ASN A 531 19.09 6.92 28.09
N GLU A 532 17.99 7.66 27.95
CA GLU A 532 18.01 9.08 27.63
C GLU A 532 17.47 9.92 28.78
N LYS A 533 17.84 11.21 28.81
CA LYS A 533 17.19 12.17 29.71
C LYS A 533 15.74 12.38 29.28
N THR A 534 14.86 12.48 30.27
CA THR A 534 13.45 12.83 30.11
C THR A 534 13.31 14.26 29.56
N LYS A 535 12.34 14.45 28.67
CA LYS A 535 12.18 15.69 27.90
C LYS A 535 10.75 16.20 27.98
N ARG A 536 10.61 17.52 28.13
CA ARG A 536 9.37 18.26 27.93
C ARG A 536 9.50 19.08 26.65
N ILE A 537 8.55 18.91 25.74
CA ILE A 537 8.59 19.44 24.38
C ILE A 537 7.32 20.26 24.14
N ILE A 538 7.47 21.50 23.67
CA ILE A 538 6.36 22.32 23.19
C ILE A 538 6.45 22.35 21.66
N PHE A 539 5.53 21.65 21.01
CA PHE A 539 5.43 21.62 19.56
C PHE A 539 4.68 22.84 19.04
N ARG A 540 5.17 23.39 17.92
CA ARG A 540 4.58 24.53 17.21
C ARG A 540 4.42 24.20 15.74
N SER A 541 3.39 24.75 15.11
CA SER A 541 3.11 24.53 13.70
C SER A 541 4.25 25.05 12.81
N ALA A 542 4.77 24.20 11.93
CA ALA A 542 5.75 24.61 10.93
C ALA A 542 5.18 25.61 9.90
N ALA A 543 3.84 25.68 9.75
CA ALA A 543 3.17 26.64 8.88
C ALA A 543 3.46 28.11 9.26
N ASP A 544 3.72 28.34 10.55
CA ASP A 544 4.00 29.65 11.13
C ASP A 544 5.50 29.95 11.24
N ASN A 545 6.35 29.05 10.73
CA ASN A 545 7.82 29.16 10.75
C ASN A 545 8.39 29.33 12.17
N GLN A 546 7.81 28.63 13.15
CA GLN A 546 8.22 28.67 14.56
C GLN A 546 8.98 27.40 14.97
N TYR A 547 10.01 27.56 15.79
CA TYR A 547 10.75 26.42 16.35
C TYR A 547 10.01 25.80 17.55
N CYS A 548 10.11 24.47 17.68
CA CYS A 548 9.70 23.76 18.89
C CYS A 548 10.63 24.12 20.06
N SER A 549 10.13 24.09 21.29
CA SER A 549 10.95 24.23 22.50
C SER A 549 11.16 22.88 23.14
N ILE A 550 12.37 22.59 23.60
CA ILE A 550 12.71 21.34 24.31
C ILE A 550 13.43 21.73 25.61
N ALA A 551 12.98 21.15 26.72
CA ALA A 551 13.64 21.25 28.02
C ALA A 551 13.92 19.84 28.55
N GLU A 552 15.14 19.61 29.03
CA GLU A 552 15.47 18.41 29.81
C GLU A 552 14.94 18.60 31.23
N GLU A 553 13.96 17.79 31.63
CA GLU A 553 13.30 17.89 32.93
C GLU A 553 13.23 16.50 33.56
N ASN A 554 13.37 16.38 34.89
CA ASN A 554 13.23 15.11 35.60
C ASN A 554 11.74 14.75 35.74
N ILE A 555 11.20 14.05 34.74
CA ILE A 555 9.83 13.55 34.78
C ILE A 555 9.82 12.27 35.61
N ASN A 556 8.89 12.15 36.58
CA ASN A 556 8.76 10.98 37.44
C ASN A 556 8.11 9.79 36.70
N ARG A 557 8.79 9.31 35.65
CA ARG A 557 8.37 8.21 34.79
C ARG A 557 9.61 7.51 34.26
N LYS A 558 9.60 6.18 34.23
CA LYS A 558 10.70 5.39 33.66
C LYS A 558 10.66 5.31 32.13
N ARG A 559 9.45 5.27 31.55
CA ARG A 559 9.22 5.06 30.12
C ARG A 559 7.82 5.49 29.69
N GLY A 560 7.63 5.94 28.46
CA GLY A 560 6.33 6.28 27.87
C GLY A 560 6.17 7.78 27.57
N THR A 561 5.02 8.16 27.01
CA THR A 561 4.74 9.55 26.57
C THR A 561 3.43 10.08 27.15
N THR A 562 3.38 11.39 27.42
CA THR A 562 2.16 12.14 27.71
C THR A 562 2.02 13.24 26.66
N VAL A 563 0.87 13.31 26.00
CA VAL A 563 0.50 14.41 25.09
C VAL A 563 -0.57 15.25 25.76
N ILE A 564 -0.37 16.57 25.79
CA ILE A 564 -1.24 17.53 26.46
C ILE A 564 -1.70 18.59 25.44
N VAL A 565 -3.01 18.73 25.29
CA VAL A 565 -3.64 19.68 24.36
C VAL A 565 -4.65 20.54 25.11
N ASP A 566 -4.48 21.85 25.05
CA ASP A 566 -5.38 22.82 25.67
C ASP A 566 -6.26 23.50 24.61
N ILE A 567 -7.59 23.50 24.82
CA ILE A 567 -8.58 24.04 23.88
C ILE A 567 -9.50 25.02 24.62
N ASN A 568 -9.60 26.24 24.11
CA ASN A 568 -10.49 27.26 24.68
C ASN A 568 -11.95 27.01 24.28
N LYS A 569 -12.87 27.16 25.24
CA LYS A 569 -14.30 26.92 25.11
C LYS A 569 -14.97 27.77 24.02
N GLU A 570 -14.48 28.99 23.77
CA GLU A 570 -15.00 29.87 22.71
C GLU A 570 -14.92 29.24 21.32
N LYS A 571 -13.99 28.29 21.11
CA LYS A 571 -13.80 27.59 19.84
C LYS A 571 -14.69 26.36 19.67
N PHE A 572 -15.43 25.91 20.68
CA PHE A 572 -16.19 24.65 20.60
C PHE A 572 -17.22 24.63 19.47
N PRO A 573 -18.02 25.70 19.23
CA PRO A 573 -18.96 25.73 18.11
C PRO A 573 -18.27 25.59 16.75
N GLU A 574 -17.08 26.17 16.60
CA GLU A 574 -16.27 26.11 15.37
C GLU A 574 -15.66 24.72 15.16
N LEU A 575 -15.07 24.14 16.21
CA LEU A 575 -14.34 22.88 16.13
C LEU A 575 -15.25 21.66 16.07
N PHE A 576 -16.29 21.64 16.91
CA PHE A 576 -17.16 20.48 17.10
C PHE A 576 -18.52 20.64 16.42
N GLY A 577 -18.84 21.81 15.86
CA GLY A 577 -20.10 22.09 15.19
C GLY A 577 -21.30 22.25 16.13
N THR A 578 -22.34 22.93 15.66
CA THR A 578 -23.51 23.32 16.47
C THR A 578 -24.71 22.37 16.37
N THR A 579 -24.53 21.19 15.76
CA THR A 579 -25.57 20.17 15.61
C THR A 579 -25.34 19.02 16.60
N PHE A 580 -26.41 18.55 17.24
CA PHE A 580 -26.37 17.50 18.26
C PHE A 580 -27.35 16.39 17.91
N SER A 581 -26.96 15.13 18.11
CA SER A 581 -27.85 13.98 17.98
C SER A 581 -28.76 13.86 19.22
N TRP A 582 -29.87 13.14 19.09
CA TRP A 582 -30.75 12.83 20.21
C TRP A 582 -30.01 12.10 21.34
N ASP A 583 -29.13 11.15 21.00
CA ASP A 583 -28.30 10.44 21.99
C ASP A 583 -27.45 11.39 22.85
N ILE A 584 -26.91 12.47 22.26
CA ILE A 584 -26.13 13.46 23.02
C ILE A 584 -27.06 14.29 23.90
N LEU A 585 -28.17 14.79 23.34
CA LEU A 585 -29.14 15.61 24.07
C LEU A 585 -29.74 14.87 25.28
N ASP A 586 -30.03 13.58 25.11
CA ASP A 586 -30.58 12.73 26.16
C ASP A 586 -29.54 12.34 27.23
N SER A 587 -28.24 12.53 26.93
CA SER A 587 -27.12 12.21 27.84
C SER A 587 -26.64 13.37 28.70
N VAL A 588 -27.26 14.55 28.58
CA VAL A 588 -26.81 15.81 29.19
C VAL A 588 -27.89 16.43 30.05
N ASP A 589 -27.55 16.81 31.29
CA ASP A 589 -28.36 17.70 32.11
C ASP A 589 -27.74 19.11 32.11
N VAL A 590 -28.24 19.97 31.22
CA VAL A 590 -27.76 21.36 31.06
C VAL A 590 -27.89 22.19 32.33
N PHE A 591 -28.71 21.78 33.32
CA PHE A 591 -28.85 22.48 34.60
C PHE A 591 -27.75 22.12 35.62
N LYS A 592 -26.96 21.06 35.39
CA LYS A 592 -25.70 20.81 36.14
C LYS A 592 -24.58 21.79 35.77
N GLY A 593 -24.80 22.66 34.77
CA GLY A 593 -23.88 23.74 34.40
C GLY A 593 -22.56 23.22 33.83
N GLU A 594 -21.43 23.77 34.29
CA GLU A 594 -20.09 23.47 33.75
C GLU A 594 -19.55 22.08 34.12
N GLU A 595 -20.30 21.32 34.91
CA GLU A 595 -20.04 19.90 35.16
C GLU A 595 -20.67 18.99 34.08
N ASP A 596 -21.59 19.52 33.27
CA ASP A 596 -22.32 18.75 32.25
C ASP A 596 -22.63 19.57 30.97
N ASP A 597 -21.57 20.01 30.30
CA ASP A 597 -21.64 20.80 29.05
C ASP A 597 -21.95 19.91 27.83
N ILE A 598 -22.82 20.39 26.94
CA ILE A 598 -23.27 19.65 25.75
C ILE A 598 -22.14 19.31 24.76
N TYR A 599 -21.11 20.17 24.64
CA TYR A 599 -19.95 19.90 23.80
C TYR A 599 -19.03 18.86 24.44
N LEU A 600 -18.92 18.85 25.77
CA LEU A 600 -18.19 17.79 26.49
C LEU A 600 -18.85 16.43 26.25
N ALA A 601 -20.18 16.34 26.36
CA ALA A 601 -20.89 15.11 26.05
C ALA A 601 -20.74 14.67 24.59
N LYS A 602 -20.61 15.62 23.65
CA LYS A 602 -20.28 15.32 22.26
C LYS A 602 -18.88 14.73 22.10
N ILE A 603 -17.87 15.26 22.80
CA ILE A 603 -16.52 14.68 22.85
C ILE A 603 -16.55 13.30 23.49
N ASP A 604 -17.24 13.14 24.62
CA ASP A 604 -17.41 11.87 25.31
C ASP A 604 -18.04 10.81 24.37
N ASN A 605 -19.10 11.19 23.66
CA ASN A 605 -19.77 10.33 22.68
C ASN A 605 -18.82 9.93 21.54
N PHE A 606 -18.01 10.86 21.02
CA PHE A 606 -17.00 10.57 19.99
C PHE A 606 -15.97 9.57 20.51
N VAL A 607 -15.39 9.79 21.69
CA VAL A 607 -14.37 8.90 22.29
C VAL A 607 -14.93 7.50 22.48
N VAL A 608 -16.12 7.39 23.09
CA VAL A 608 -16.77 6.09 23.33
C VAL A 608 -17.07 5.39 22.00
N ASN A 609 -17.66 6.08 21.02
CA ASN A 609 -17.99 5.45 19.74
C ASN A 609 -16.77 5.04 18.93
N THR A 610 -15.67 5.77 19.02
CA THR A 610 -14.41 5.48 18.33
C THR A 610 -13.67 4.30 18.97
N PHE A 611 -13.66 4.22 20.30
CA PHE A 611 -12.76 3.31 21.03
C PHE A 611 -13.46 2.17 21.78
N LYS A 612 -14.80 2.08 21.77
CA LYS A 612 -15.53 1.01 22.47
C LYS A 612 -15.20 -0.41 22.01
N TYR A 613 -14.77 -0.55 20.77
CA TYR A 613 -14.54 -1.84 20.12
C TYR A 613 -13.09 -2.31 20.13
N ILE A 614 -12.16 -1.54 20.73
CA ILE A 614 -10.76 -1.95 20.80
C ILE A 614 -10.65 -3.33 21.45
N LYS A 615 -9.92 -4.23 20.79
CA LYS A 615 -9.61 -5.56 21.31
C LYS A 615 -8.15 -5.62 21.76
N ASN A 616 -7.88 -6.40 22.81
CA ASN A 616 -6.52 -6.73 23.26
C ASN A 616 -5.67 -5.50 23.64
N LEU A 617 -6.28 -4.45 24.18
CA LEU A 617 -5.61 -3.28 24.75
C LEU A 617 -6.46 -2.76 25.92
N CYS A 618 -5.80 -2.12 26.88
CA CYS A 618 -6.48 -1.43 27.98
C CYS A 618 -6.60 0.07 27.67
N PHE A 619 -7.82 0.59 27.72
CA PHE A 619 -8.10 2.00 27.46
C PHE A 619 -8.98 2.59 28.56
N ASN A 620 -8.46 3.63 29.20
CA ASN A 620 -9.12 4.30 30.32
C ASN A 620 -9.45 5.74 29.92
N TYR A 621 -10.72 6.02 29.73
CA TYR A 621 -11.23 7.36 29.47
C TYR A 621 -11.85 7.97 30.73
N LYS A 622 -11.29 9.11 31.15
CA LYS A 622 -11.78 9.90 32.27
C LYS A 622 -12.18 11.28 31.78
N THR A 623 -13.40 11.70 32.09
CA THR A 623 -13.92 13.01 31.67
C THR A 623 -14.39 13.81 32.88
N ILE A 624 -14.78 15.07 32.64
CA ILE A 624 -15.24 16.00 33.68
C ILE A 624 -16.50 15.46 34.36
N ASN A 625 -17.45 14.92 33.59
CA ASN A 625 -18.59 14.20 34.13
C ASN A 625 -18.23 12.74 34.38
N SER A 626 -17.98 12.38 35.65
CA SER A 626 -17.59 11.03 36.03
C SER A 626 -18.62 9.94 35.67
N GLU A 627 -19.90 10.30 35.48
CA GLU A 627 -20.95 9.36 35.03
C GLU A 627 -20.71 8.86 33.59
N ARG A 628 -19.91 9.59 32.80
CA ARG A 628 -19.53 9.26 31.41
C ARG A 628 -18.12 8.69 31.26
N ASN A 629 -17.47 8.35 32.37
CA ASN A 629 -16.19 7.63 32.31
C ASN A 629 -16.36 6.30 31.56
N PHE A 630 -15.37 5.95 30.75
CA PHE A 630 -15.39 4.75 29.95
C PHE A 630 -14.09 3.98 30.17
N GLU A 631 -14.20 2.75 30.67
CA GLU A 631 -13.06 1.86 30.85
C GLU A 631 -13.24 0.62 29.98
N LYS A 632 -12.21 0.32 29.21
CA LYS A 632 -12.09 -0.88 28.42
C LYS A 632 -10.90 -1.67 28.94
N ASP A 633 -11.20 -2.72 29.71
CA ASP A 633 -10.20 -3.71 30.09
C ASP A 633 -10.18 -4.87 29.08
N VAL A 634 -9.08 -5.61 29.06
CA VAL A 634 -9.04 -6.93 28.43
C VAL A 634 -9.91 -7.86 29.28
N LEU A 635 -11.06 -8.26 28.70
CA LEU A 635 -12.06 -9.11 29.35
C LEU A 635 -11.39 -10.26 30.09
N SER A 636 -11.68 -10.41 31.39
CA SER A 636 -11.22 -11.53 32.21
C SER A 636 -11.80 -12.86 31.75
N ASP A 637 -12.97 -12.84 31.10
CA ASP A 637 -13.52 -13.98 30.38
C ASP A 637 -12.86 -14.01 29.00
N SER A 638 -11.68 -14.63 28.93
CA SER A 638 -10.98 -14.88 27.66
C SER A 638 -11.96 -15.48 26.66
N ILE A 639 -12.26 -14.77 25.58
CA ILE A 639 -12.97 -15.35 24.44
C ILE A 639 -12.11 -16.54 24.01
N LYS A 640 -12.62 -17.75 24.22
CA LYS A 640 -11.91 -18.97 23.87
C LYS A 640 -12.03 -19.16 22.37
N TYR A 641 -10.96 -18.84 21.67
CA TYR A 641 -10.83 -19.14 20.26
C TYR A 641 -10.32 -20.56 20.09
N THR A 642 -11.00 -21.35 19.26
CA THR A 642 -10.56 -22.69 18.87
C THR A 642 -9.89 -22.61 17.50
N PRO A 643 -8.71 -23.24 17.30
CA PRO A 643 -8.15 -23.40 15.97
C PRO A 643 -9.09 -24.21 15.10
N VAL A 644 -9.46 -23.66 13.94
CA VAL A 644 -10.31 -24.34 12.96
C VAL A 644 -9.52 -24.72 11.70
N ASP A 645 -8.44 -24.02 11.42
CA ASP A 645 -7.39 -24.45 10.48
C ASP A 645 -6.03 -23.82 10.84
N LYS A 646 -5.05 -23.87 9.93
CA LYS A 646 -3.71 -23.29 10.13
C LYS A 646 -3.70 -21.75 10.19
N ASP A 647 -4.67 -21.09 9.59
CA ASP A 647 -4.69 -19.65 9.31
C ASP A 647 -5.81 -18.92 10.09
N TYR A 648 -6.76 -19.64 10.68
CA TYR A 648 -7.98 -19.15 11.34
C TYR A 648 -8.20 -19.77 12.71
N LYS A 649 -8.64 -18.93 13.67
CA LYS A 649 -9.30 -19.36 14.90
C LYS A 649 -10.72 -18.80 14.97
N LEU A 650 -11.62 -19.55 15.58
CA LEU A 650 -13.06 -19.28 15.65
C LEU A 650 -13.52 -19.24 17.10
N SER A 651 -14.42 -18.33 17.44
CA SER A 651 -15.20 -18.36 18.67
C SER A 651 -16.64 -17.97 18.37
N HIS A 652 -17.60 -18.41 19.18
CA HIS A 652 -19.01 -18.04 18.98
C HIS A 652 -19.69 -17.67 20.29
N LYS A 653 -20.70 -16.80 20.19
CA LYS A 653 -21.49 -16.33 21.34
C LYS A 653 -22.87 -15.86 20.91
N TYR A 654 -23.82 -15.84 21.84
CA TYR A 654 -25.13 -15.25 21.62
C TYR A 654 -25.14 -13.76 22.03
N VAL A 655 -25.54 -12.89 21.11
CA VAL A 655 -25.72 -11.45 21.36
C VAL A 655 -27.10 -11.05 20.88
N ASN A 656 -27.97 -10.56 21.79
CA ASN A 656 -29.33 -10.14 21.47
C ASN A 656 -30.14 -11.21 20.69
N GLY A 657 -29.92 -12.49 20.98
CA GLY A 657 -30.60 -13.62 20.32
C GLY A 657 -30.01 -14.04 18.96
N LEU A 658 -28.92 -13.40 18.51
CA LEU A 658 -28.17 -13.79 17.32
C LEU A 658 -26.92 -14.59 17.70
N LEU A 659 -26.66 -15.67 16.97
CA LEU A 659 -25.41 -16.41 17.06
C LEU A 659 -24.34 -15.66 16.24
N VAL A 660 -23.36 -15.10 16.95
CA VAL A 660 -22.25 -14.33 16.37
C VAL A 660 -21.01 -15.20 16.35
N PHE A 661 -20.37 -15.28 15.19
CA PHE A 661 -19.11 -15.97 14.97
C PHE A 661 -17.99 -14.93 14.89
N ASP A 662 -16.99 -15.05 15.74
CA ASP A 662 -15.81 -14.20 15.80
C ASP A 662 -14.60 -14.97 15.27
N PHE A 663 -13.95 -14.45 14.23
CA PHE A 663 -12.75 -14.99 13.62
C PHE A 663 -11.55 -14.11 13.90
N ILE A 664 -10.41 -14.76 14.06
CA ILE A 664 -9.10 -14.14 13.93
C ILE A 664 -8.37 -14.89 12.82
N GLU A 665 -7.92 -14.17 11.78
CA GLU A 665 -7.31 -14.75 10.60
C GLU A 665 -5.97 -14.07 10.26
N LYS A 666 -5.00 -14.86 9.81
CA LYS A 666 -3.63 -14.39 9.55
C LYS A 666 -3.32 -14.08 8.09
N GLN A 667 -4.18 -14.48 7.15
CA GLN A 667 -3.97 -14.33 5.72
C GLN A 667 -3.97 -12.84 5.33
N PHE A 668 -4.99 -12.10 5.75
CA PHE A 668 -5.06 -10.64 5.60
C PHE A 668 -4.66 -9.92 6.88
N GLY A 669 -4.61 -10.66 8.00
CA GLY A 669 -4.25 -10.14 9.29
C GLY A 669 -5.35 -9.28 9.87
N SER A 670 -6.52 -9.88 10.04
CA SER A 670 -7.75 -9.21 10.43
C SER A 670 -8.53 -10.00 11.47
N SER A 671 -9.47 -9.32 12.13
CA SER A 671 -10.53 -10.00 12.87
C SER A 671 -11.85 -9.79 12.13
N PHE A 672 -12.64 -10.84 11.99
CA PHE A 672 -13.87 -10.82 11.21
C PHE A 672 -15.00 -11.42 12.04
N SER A 673 -16.08 -10.67 12.24
CA SER A 673 -17.26 -11.16 12.95
C SER A 673 -18.43 -11.25 11.99
N LEU A 674 -19.21 -12.32 12.02
CA LEU A 674 -20.38 -12.50 11.17
C LEU A 674 -21.57 -13.10 11.93
N TRP A 675 -22.79 -12.79 11.48
CA TRP A 675 -24.05 -13.31 12.03
C TRP A 675 -25.15 -13.32 10.96
N PHE A 676 -26.19 -14.13 11.16
CA PHE A 676 -27.27 -14.31 10.19
C PHE A 676 -28.59 -13.71 10.68
N ASN A 677 -29.48 -13.35 9.75
CA ASN A 677 -30.79 -12.80 10.09
C ASN A 677 -31.67 -13.85 10.81
N ASN A 678 -32.59 -13.40 11.64
CA ASN A 678 -33.55 -14.24 12.38
C ASN A 678 -34.98 -14.19 11.81
N ASP A 679 -35.20 -13.54 10.67
CA ASP A 679 -36.49 -13.49 9.97
C ASP A 679 -36.33 -13.79 8.45
N MET A 680 -37.41 -14.28 7.84
CA MET A 680 -37.58 -14.51 6.40
C MET A 680 -38.36 -13.38 5.71
N LYS A 681 -38.99 -12.46 6.48
CA LYS A 681 -39.92 -11.45 5.96
C LYS A 681 -39.27 -10.11 5.60
N TYR A 682 -38.07 -9.83 6.12
CA TYR A 682 -37.40 -8.54 5.93
C TYR A 682 -35.96 -8.70 5.47
N HIS A 683 -35.58 -7.94 4.44
CA HIS A 683 -34.20 -7.45 4.33
C HIS A 683 -34.01 -6.36 5.40
N HIS A 684 -34.01 -6.74 6.68
CA HIS A 684 -33.42 -5.82 7.66
C HIS A 684 -31.97 -5.62 7.22
N HIS A 685 -31.57 -4.38 7.02
CA HIS A 685 -30.17 -4.04 6.78
C HIS A 685 -29.39 -4.43 8.04
N LEU A 686 -28.97 -5.70 8.10
CA LEU A 686 -28.01 -6.13 9.09
C LEU A 686 -26.79 -5.24 8.94
N TYR A 687 -26.27 -4.81 10.07
CA TYR A 687 -25.18 -3.86 10.07
C TYR A 687 -23.95 -4.50 9.40
N GLN A 688 -23.34 -3.80 8.44
CA GLN A 688 -22.11 -4.21 7.76
C GLN A 688 -21.03 -3.12 7.94
N ARG A 689 -19.90 -3.48 8.55
CA ARG A 689 -18.85 -2.54 9.00
C ARG A 689 -17.50 -2.96 8.44
N LEU A 690 -16.73 -1.98 7.99
CA LEU A 690 -15.29 -2.12 7.84
C LEU A 690 -14.63 -1.23 8.88
N LEU A 691 -13.70 -1.80 9.62
CA LEU A 691 -12.79 -1.11 10.51
C LEU A 691 -11.37 -1.29 9.99
N LEU A 692 -10.58 -0.25 10.13
CA LEU A 692 -9.15 -0.28 9.96
C LEU A 692 -8.54 -0.02 11.33
N ARG A 693 -7.97 -1.06 11.96
CA ARG A 693 -7.36 -0.99 13.29
C ARG A 693 -8.29 -0.32 14.30
N ASP A 694 -9.48 -0.89 14.44
CA ASP A 694 -10.56 -0.47 15.33
C ASP A 694 -11.26 0.86 14.95
N VAL A 695 -10.88 1.51 13.84
CA VAL A 695 -11.52 2.75 13.36
C VAL A 695 -12.48 2.47 12.22
N ILE A 696 -13.72 2.93 12.33
CA ILE A 696 -14.75 2.75 11.31
C ILE A 696 -14.39 3.51 10.03
N VAL A 697 -14.40 2.80 8.90
CA VAL A 697 -14.25 3.40 7.57
C VAL A 697 -15.60 3.87 7.07
N SER A 698 -15.79 5.18 7.02
CA SER A 698 -17.08 5.84 6.83
C SER A 698 -17.69 5.66 5.44
N ASN A 699 -16.87 5.49 4.39
CA ASN A 699 -17.37 5.30 3.01
C ASN A 699 -17.49 3.82 2.60
N ALA A 700 -17.23 2.88 3.51
CA ALA A 700 -17.41 1.46 3.26
C ALA A 700 -18.91 1.15 3.22
N LYS A 701 -19.44 0.97 2.01
CA LYS A 701 -20.82 0.53 1.79
C LYS A 701 -20.80 -0.81 1.12
N PHE A 702 -21.38 -1.79 1.79
CA PHE A 702 -21.52 -3.14 1.32
C PHE A 702 -22.97 -3.32 0.86
N ASN A 703 -23.16 -3.52 -0.45
CA ASN A 703 -24.47 -3.80 -1.03
C ASN A 703 -24.31 -4.90 -2.07
N TYR A 704 -23.89 -6.07 -1.60
CA TYR A 704 -23.66 -7.24 -2.44
C TYR A 704 -24.76 -8.26 -2.23
N TRP A 705 -25.29 -8.79 -3.33
CA TRP A 705 -26.32 -9.82 -3.33
C TRP A 705 -25.97 -11.01 -2.42
N LYS A 706 -24.71 -11.47 -2.45
CA LYS A 706 -24.21 -12.60 -1.62
C LYS A 706 -24.19 -12.33 -0.12
N THR A 707 -24.25 -11.07 0.30
CA THR A 707 -24.27 -10.67 1.73
C THR A 707 -25.68 -10.41 2.27
N GLY A 708 -26.73 -10.63 1.48
CA GLY A 708 -28.08 -10.20 1.81
C GLY A 708 -28.76 -10.92 2.99
N TYR A 709 -28.21 -12.03 3.47
CA TYR A 709 -28.74 -12.80 4.60
C TYR A 709 -27.93 -12.62 5.90
N LEU A 710 -26.83 -11.87 5.84
CA LEU A 710 -25.86 -11.77 6.95
C LEU A 710 -25.45 -10.33 7.24
N GLY A 711 -25.06 -10.12 8.50
CA GLY A 711 -24.33 -8.95 8.96
C GLY A 711 -22.90 -9.34 9.26
N PHE A 712 -21.99 -8.38 9.14
CA PHE A 712 -20.60 -8.63 9.48
C PHE A 712 -19.87 -7.36 9.92
N GLU A 713 -18.79 -7.58 10.65
CA GLU A 713 -17.84 -6.56 11.05
C GLU A 713 -16.43 -7.05 10.69
N TRP A 714 -15.78 -6.37 9.76
CA TRP A 714 -14.42 -6.72 9.34
C TRP A 714 -13.43 -5.68 9.82
N ASN A 715 -12.48 -6.07 10.67
CA ASN A 715 -11.46 -5.18 11.20
C ASN A 715 -10.07 -5.58 10.70
N LEU A 716 -9.54 -4.80 9.76
CA LEU A 716 -8.24 -4.97 9.14
C LEU A 716 -7.15 -4.43 10.06
N ASN A 717 -6.25 -5.31 10.53
CA ASN A 717 -5.23 -4.94 11.52
C ASN A 717 -3.81 -4.81 10.92
N ASN A 718 -3.58 -5.29 9.70
CA ASN A 718 -2.27 -5.34 9.05
C ASN A 718 -1.89 -4.03 8.32
N GLN A 719 -0.61 -3.66 8.34
CA GLN A 719 -0.08 -2.42 7.75
C GLN A 719 -0.18 -2.34 6.22
N THR A 720 -0.17 -3.48 5.51
CA THR A 720 -0.36 -3.50 4.06
C THR A 720 -1.70 -2.90 3.64
N THR A 721 -2.69 -2.94 4.54
CA THR A 721 -4.02 -2.36 4.32
C THR A 721 -4.01 -0.84 4.34
N ASP A 722 -2.95 -0.16 4.80
CA ASP A 722 -2.87 1.30 4.75
C ASP A 722 -2.81 1.86 3.31
N THR A 723 -2.59 1.01 2.30
CA THR A 723 -2.65 1.35 0.87
C THR A 723 -4.08 1.47 0.31
N ILE A 724 -5.07 0.97 1.06
CA ILE A 724 -6.47 0.92 0.62
C ILE A 724 -7.29 2.12 1.12
N VAL A 725 -6.74 2.93 2.04
CA VAL A 725 -7.40 4.10 2.61
C VAL A 725 -6.75 5.41 2.17
N ASP A 726 -7.52 6.48 2.16
CA ASP A 726 -6.99 7.81 1.96
C ASP A 726 -6.17 8.29 3.17
N ILE A 727 -5.54 9.45 3.03
CA ILE A 727 -4.69 10.06 4.05
C ILE A 727 -5.44 10.28 5.38
N SER A 728 -6.76 10.49 5.33
CA SER A 728 -7.60 10.69 6.52
C SER A 728 -7.89 9.40 7.27
N ARG A 729 -7.79 8.24 6.59
CA ARG A 729 -8.21 6.91 7.05
C ARG A 729 -9.72 6.76 7.26
N ASP A 730 -10.50 7.80 7.01
CA ASP A 730 -11.96 7.77 7.11
C ASP A 730 -12.58 7.07 5.90
N ASN A 731 -11.84 6.94 4.80
CA ASN A 731 -12.37 6.49 3.53
C ASN A 731 -11.42 5.53 2.82
N LEU A 732 -11.98 4.53 2.16
CA LEU A 732 -11.31 3.74 1.14
C LEU A 732 -11.00 4.59 -0.10
N THR A 733 -9.82 4.40 -0.67
CA THR A 733 -9.45 4.86 -2.01
C THR A 733 -10.28 4.11 -3.08
N TYR A 734 -10.17 4.53 -4.35
CA TYR A 734 -10.84 3.83 -5.44
C TYR A 734 -10.39 2.36 -5.54
N THR A 735 -9.08 2.14 -5.59
CA THR A 735 -8.47 0.79 -5.61
C THR A 735 -8.76 0.02 -4.33
N GLY A 736 -8.82 0.70 -3.19
CA GLY A 736 -9.14 0.08 -1.91
C GLY A 736 -10.57 -0.48 -1.84
N LYS A 737 -11.54 0.18 -2.48
CA LYS A 737 -12.91 -0.34 -2.57
C LYS A 737 -13.00 -1.63 -3.37
N GLU A 738 -12.30 -1.68 -4.50
CA GLU A 738 -12.21 -2.86 -5.37
C GLU A 738 -11.57 -4.02 -4.61
N TRP A 739 -10.40 -3.77 -4.00
CA TRP A 739 -9.71 -4.77 -3.19
C TRP A 739 -10.57 -5.32 -2.04
N VAL A 740 -11.22 -4.44 -1.26
CA VAL A 740 -12.10 -4.87 -0.15
C VAL A 740 -13.26 -5.72 -0.67
N ALA A 741 -13.86 -5.35 -1.80
CA ALA A 741 -14.96 -6.11 -2.39
C ALA A 741 -14.51 -7.51 -2.82
N ASP A 742 -13.41 -7.56 -3.57
CA ASP A 742 -12.90 -8.80 -4.15
C ASP A 742 -12.39 -9.75 -3.08
N THR A 743 -11.59 -9.25 -2.12
CA THR A 743 -11.07 -10.06 -1.01
C THR A 743 -12.19 -10.57 -0.11
N LEU A 744 -13.17 -9.71 0.23
CA LEU A 744 -14.31 -10.13 1.06
C LEU A 744 -15.13 -11.22 0.37
N LEU A 745 -15.52 -10.99 -0.89
CA LEU A 745 -16.46 -11.86 -1.60
C LEU A 745 -15.79 -13.11 -2.16
N SER A 746 -14.53 -13.07 -2.56
CA SER A 746 -13.88 -14.17 -3.28
C SER A 746 -12.99 -15.02 -2.39
N GLU A 747 -12.49 -14.47 -1.28
CA GLU A 747 -11.53 -15.16 -0.41
C GLU A 747 -12.08 -15.36 1.02
N LEU A 748 -12.43 -14.27 1.72
CA LEU A 748 -12.76 -14.33 3.15
C LEU A 748 -14.12 -14.97 3.45
N LEU A 749 -15.21 -14.50 2.85
CA LEU A 749 -16.55 -15.05 3.10
C LEU A 749 -16.70 -16.51 2.68
N PRO A 750 -16.26 -16.94 1.48
CA PRO A 750 -16.37 -18.34 1.08
C PRO A 750 -15.70 -19.30 2.07
N HIS A 751 -14.53 -18.92 2.58
CA HIS A 751 -13.77 -19.74 3.53
C HIS A 751 -14.41 -19.75 4.92
N THR A 752 -14.76 -18.58 5.46
CA THR A 752 -15.40 -18.47 6.79
C THR A 752 -16.75 -19.18 6.87
N ILE A 753 -17.54 -19.18 5.79
CA ILE A 753 -18.79 -19.95 5.69
C ILE A 753 -18.54 -21.45 5.83
N GLU A 754 -17.44 -22.00 5.31
CA GLU A 754 -17.13 -23.43 5.48
C GLU A 754 -16.79 -23.77 6.94
N LEU A 755 -16.07 -22.87 7.62
CA LEU A 755 -15.57 -23.09 8.97
C LEU A 755 -16.66 -23.07 10.06
N ILE A 756 -17.80 -22.41 9.83
CA ILE A 756 -18.90 -22.33 10.82
C ILE A 756 -19.91 -23.47 10.77
N SER A 757 -19.88 -24.32 9.73
CA SER A 757 -20.87 -25.39 9.55
C SER A 757 -20.96 -26.29 10.78
N GLU A 758 -19.81 -26.73 11.30
CA GLU A 758 -19.74 -27.63 12.45
C GLU A 758 -20.28 -27.01 13.73
N VAL A 759 -20.08 -25.70 13.91
CA VAL A 759 -20.59 -24.97 15.10
C VAL A 759 -22.11 -24.88 15.06
N PHE A 760 -22.69 -24.52 13.90
CA PHE A 760 -24.13 -24.59 13.72
C PHE A 760 -24.66 -26.00 13.99
N ASP A 761 -23.92 -27.02 13.57
CA ASP A 761 -24.35 -28.39 13.76
C ASP A 761 -24.42 -28.81 15.22
N GLN A 762 -23.48 -28.33 16.03
CA GLN A 762 -23.43 -28.56 17.48
C GLN A 762 -24.54 -27.79 18.21
N GLU A 763 -24.69 -26.50 17.92
CA GLU A 763 -25.67 -25.62 18.59
C GLU A 763 -27.11 -26.05 18.31
N LEU A 764 -27.42 -26.48 17.08
CA LEU A 764 -28.76 -26.98 16.71
C LEU A 764 -29.14 -28.30 17.42
N ASN A 765 -28.14 -29.09 17.84
CA ASN A 765 -28.38 -30.34 18.59
C ASN A 765 -28.51 -30.09 20.11
N GLY A 766 -28.29 -28.85 20.58
CA GLY A 766 -28.42 -28.44 21.98
C GLY A 766 -29.87 -28.24 22.42
N ALA A 767 -30.15 -28.51 23.71
CA ALA A 767 -31.51 -28.53 24.27
C ALA A 767 -32.01 -27.18 24.84
N ASP A 768 -31.59 -26.04 24.27
CA ASP A 768 -31.83 -24.71 24.86
C ASP A 768 -33.05 -23.98 24.25
N GLU A 769 -33.76 -23.17 25.06
CA GLU A 769 -34.99 -22.46 24.66
C GLU A 769 -34.78 -21.42 23.54
N ASN A 770 -33.52 -21.05 23.26
CA ASN A 770 -33.12 -20.16 22.16
C ASN A 770 -33.26 -20.79 20.75
N ALA A 771 -33.56 -22.09 20.66
CA ALA A 771 -33.56 -22.88 19.42
C ALA A 771 -34.44 -22.33 18.28
N LYS A 772 -35.61 -21.75 18.56
CA LYS A 772 -36.54 -21.30 17.49
C LYS A 772 -35.97 -20.24 16.54
N ASN A 773 -35.10 -19.35 17.05
CA ASN A 773 -34.49 -18.29 16.24
C ASN A 773 -33.18 -18.75 15.58
N LEU A 774 -32.53 -19.78 16.12
CA LEU A 774 -31.31 -20.36 15.56
C LEU A 774 -31.59 -21.07 14.23
N ASP A 775 -32.78 -21.64 14.11
CA ASP A 775 -33.25 -22.36 12.93
C ASP A 775 -33.35 -21.49 11.67
N ILE A 776 -33.85 -20.26 11.82
CA ILE A 776 -33.93 -19.29 10.72
C ILE A 776 -32.53 -18.77 10.38
N GLN A 777 -31.67 -18.59 11.39
CA GLN A 777 -30.26 -18.24 11.18
C GLN A 777 -29.53 -19.34 10.40
N TYR A 778 -29.79 -20.61 10.70
CA TYR A 778 -29.23 -21.74 9.96
C TYR A 778 -29.73 -21.79 8.51
N LEU A 779 -31.02 -21.54 8.27
CA LEU A 779 -31.55 -21.43 6.90
C LEU A 779 -30.85 -20.30 6.12
N ASN A 780 -30.69 -19.12 6.73
CA ASN A 780 -30.00 -17.98 6.14
C ASN A 780 -28.50 -18.28 5.88
N TYR A 781 -27.86 -19.04 6.76
CA TYR A 781 -26.52 -19.60 6.53
C TYR A 781 -26.50 -20.52 5.30
N CYS A 782 -27.41 -21.51 5.22
CA CYS A 782 -27.50 -22.44 4.10
C CYS A 782 -27.77 -21.72 2.77
N LEU A 783 -28.64 -20.71 2.76
CA LEU A 783 -28.90 -19.87 1.58
C LEU A 783 -27.66 -19.07 1.16
N THR A 784 -26.89 -18.56 2.12
CA THR A 784 -25.61 -17.90 1.84
C THR A 784 -24.59 -18.88 1.28
N ALA A 785 -24.40 -20.05 1.90
CA ALA A 785 -23.52 -21.10 1.42
C ALA A 785 -23.90 -21.56 0.00
N PHE A 786 -25.19 -21.70 -0.25
CA PHE A 786 -25.73 -22.00 -1.57
C PHE A 786 -25.36 -20.91 -2.59
N ALA A 787 -25.48 -19.62 -2.26
CA ALA A 787 -25.05 -18.51 -3.13
C ALA A 787 -23.56 -18.56 -3.53
N TYR A 788 -22.72 -19.21 -2.71
CA TYR A 788 -21.30 -19.46 -2.98
C TYR A 788 -21.03 -20.81 -3.68
N GLY A 789 -22.05 -21.59 -4.01
CA GLY A 789 -21.91 -22.92 -4.61
C GLY A 789 -21.33 -23.96 -3.65
N LYS A 790 -21.45 -23.73 -2.34
CA LYS A 790 -20.99 -24.65 -1.29
C LYS A 790 -22.17 -25.52 -0.85
N ASN A 791 -21.96 -26.83 -0.75
CA ASN A 791 -22.99 -27.81 -0.37
C ASN A 791 -22.81 -28.30 1.08
N ASN A 792 -22.32 -27.43 1.96
CA ASN A 792 -21.90 -27.79 3.31
C ASN A 792 -23.05 -27.53 4.30
N TYR A 793 -24.18 -28.21 4.08
CA TYR A 793 -25.37 -28.09 4.92
C TYR A 793 -26.04 -29.44 5.14
N ASP A 794 -26.62 -29.63 6.32
CA ASP A 794 -27.28 -30.87 6.72
C ASP A 794 -28.74 -30.89 6.22
N LEU A 795 -28.99 -31.69 5.19
CA LEU A 795 -30.31 -31.88 4.61
C LEU A 795 -31.33 -32.41 5.61
N THR A 796 -30.90 -33.20 6.61
CA THR A 796 -31.82 -33.72 7.62
C THR A 796 -32.36 -32.59 8.50
N LYS A 797 -31.54 -31.58 8.82
CA LYS A 797 -31.96 -30.39 9.56
C LYS A 797 -32.82 -29.46 8.72
N LEU A 798 -32.47 -29.30 7.44
CA LEU A 798 -33.29 -28.53 6.49
C LEU A 798 -34.67 -29.16 6.26
N SER A 799 -34.78 -30.49 6.31
CA SER A 799 -36.06 -31.20 6.17
C SER A 799 -37.03 -30.95 7.33
N GLN A 800 -36.52 -30.47 8.47
CA GLN A 800 -37.35 -30.10 9.62
C GLN A 800 -37.91 -28.66 9.52
N ARG A 801 -37.54 -27.91 8.47
CA ARG A 801 -37.89 -26.50 8.29
C ARG A 801 -38.89 -26.30 7.16
N GLU A 802 -40.11 -25.93 7.53
CA GLU A 802 -41.15 -25.57 6.59
C GLU A 802 -40.99 -24.11 6.13
N ILE A 803 -40.94 -23.91 4.81
CA ILE A 803 -40.94 -22.60 4.17
C ILE A 803 -42.39 -22.12 4.05
N PRO A 804 -42.71 -20.87 4.46
CA PRO A 804 -44.04 -20.31 4.31
C PRO A 804 -44.61 -20.47 2.89
N LYS A 805 -45.88 -20.85 2.79
CA LYS A 805 -46.57 -21.10 1.51
C LYS A 805 -46.51 -19.89 0.55
N ASP A 806 -46.50 -18.68 1.10
CA ASP A 806 -46.42 -17.43 0.35
C ASP A 806 -45.02 -17.11 -0.18
N ILE A 807 -44.01 -17.91 0.18
CA ILE A 807 -42.65 -17.86 -0.38
C ILE A 807 -42.45 -19.03 -1.35
N ALA A 808 -42.76 -20.26 -0.94
CA ALA A 808 -42.64 -21.43 -1.78
C ALA A 808 -43.70 -22.49 -1.48
N SER A 809 -44.15 -23.21 -2.52
CA SER A 809 -45.17 -24.24 -2.37
C SER A 809 -45.01 -25.38 -3.38
N TYR A 810 -45.55 -26.54 -3.05
CA TYR A 810 -45.66 -27.70 -3.94
C TYR A 810 -47.06 -28.29 -3.78
N ASN A 811 -47.79 -28.45 -4.89
CA ASN A 811 -49.17 -28.96 -4.87
C ASN A 811 -50.06 -28.28 -3.81
N LYS A 812 -49.99 -26.94 -3.73
CA LYS A 812 -50.75 -26.07 -2.81
C LYS A 812 -50.41 -26.19 -1.33
N GLN A 813 -49.37 -26.96 -0.97
CA GLN A 813 -48.87 -27.10 0.39
C GLN A 813 -47.50 -26.43 0.53
N ALA A 814 -47.16 -26.02 1.75
CA ALA A 814 -45.82 -25.55 2.06
C ALA A 814 -44.80 -26.70 1.92
N ILE A 815 -43.54 -26.34 1.68
CA ILE A 815 -42.46 -27.29 1.43
C ILE A 815 -41.37 -27.13 2.47
N THR A 816 -40.53 -28.15 2.58
CA THR A 816 -39.34 -28.13 3.43
C THR A 816 -38.14 -27.54 2.69
N ALA A 817 -37.21 -26.93 3.43
CA ALA A 817 -36.08 -26.19 2.86
C ALA A 817 -35.11 -27.08 2.06
N ASP A 818 -34.95 -28.35 2.43
CA ASP A 818 -34.16 -29.36 1.70
C ASP A 818 -34.66 -29.54 0.25
N LYS A 819 -35.97 -29.73 0.09
CA LYS A 819 -36.60 -29.91 -1.23
C LYS A 819 -36.38 -28.71 -2.15
N LEU A 820 -36.36 -27.52 -1.56
CA LEU A 820 -36.14 -26.27 -2.27
C LEU A 820 -34.69 -26.17 -2.79
N ILE A 821 -33.71 -26.52 -1.95
CA ILE A 821 -32.28 -26.45 -2.32
C ILE A 821 -31.90 -27.56 -3.32
N GLU A 822 -32.48 -28.75 -3.19
CA GLU A 822 -32.24 -29.89 -4.09
C GLU A 822 -32.96 -29.82 -5.44
N ALA A 823 -33.94 -28.90 -5.57
CA ALA A 823 -34.75 -28.77 -6.77
C ALA A 823 -33.88 -28.60 -8.03
N LYS A 824 -34.16 -29.39 -9.07
CA LYS A 824 -33.51 -29.23 -10.38
C LYS A 824 -34.21 -28.16 -11.21
N THR A 825 -35.51 -28.06 -11.04
CA THR A 825 -36.40 -27.13 -11.73
C THR A 825 -37.27 -26.41 -10.71
N LEU A 826 -37.50 -25.12 -10.94
CA LEU A 826 -38.39 -24.29 -10.14
C LEU A 826 -39.28 -23.47 -11.09
N ILE A 827 -40.50 -23.16 -10.64
CA ILE A 827 -41.41 -22.23 -11.33
C ILE A 827 -41.47 -20.94 -10.53
N LEU A 828 -40.92 -19.86 -11.07
CA LEU A 828 -41.01 -18.53 -10.49
C LEU A 828 -42.26 -17.82 -11.01
N ILE A 829 -43.08 -17.32 -10.08
CA ILE A 829 -44.29 -16.56 -10.41
C ILE A 829 -44.12 -15.13 -9.90
N SER A 830 -44.36 -14.16 -10.77
CA SER A 830 -44.42 -12.73 -10.45
C SER A 830 -45.84 -12.21 -10.68
N SER A 831 -46.31 -11.31 -9.81
CA SER A 831 -47.63 -10.66 -9.96
C SER A 831 -47.57 -9.21 -9.48
N SER A 832 -48.37 -8.35 -10.10
CA SER A 832 -48.51 -6.94 -9.71
C SER A 832 -49.27 -6.73 -8.40
N LYS A 833 -49.97 -7.76 -7.88
CA LYS A 833 -50.75 -7.69 -6.63
C LYS A 833 -49.95 -8.21 -5.43
N ILE A 834 -49.02 -7.38 -4.98
CA ILE A 834 -48.16 -7.63 -3.82
C ILE A 834 -48.67 -6.92 -2.56
N ASN A 835 -48.25 -7.39 -1.38
CA ASN A 835 -48.43 -6.72 -0.10
C ASN A 835 -47.37 -5.61 0.10
N ALA A 836 -47.42 -4.90 1.22
CA ALA A 836 -46.48 -3.81 1.53
C ALA A 836 -45.01 -4.26 1.65
N VAL A 837 -44.77 -5.57 1.76
CA VAL A 837 -43.45 -6.21 1.92
C VAL A 837 -43.00 -6.88 0.61
N GLY A 838 -43.80 -6.76 -0.47
CA GLY A 838 -43.47 -7.27 -1.79
C GLY A 838 -43.86 -8.73 -2.06
N ASN A 839 -44.47 -9.44 -1.11
CA ASN A 839 -44.96 -10.81 -1.34
C ASN A 839 -46.32 -10.79 -2.05
N ILE A 840 -46.59 -11.80 -2.87
CA ILE A 840 -47.88 -11.94 -3.57
C ILE A 840 -48.99 -12.18 -2.53
N LEU A 841 -50.13 -11.48 -2.68
CA LEU A 841 -51.25 -11.64 -1.76
C LEU A 841 -51.81 -13.07 -1.80
N GLU A 842 -52.14 -13.66 -0.65
CA GLU A 842 -52.66 -15.04 -0.57
C GLU A 842 -53.89 -15.30 -1.45
N ARG A 843 -54.82 -14.33 -1.52
CA ARG A 843 -55.97 -14.39 -2.43
C ARG A 843 -55.57 -14.52 -3.91
N GLU A 844 -54.44 -13.92 -4.28
CA GLU A 844 -53.92 -13.93 -5.64
C GLU A 844 -53.16 -15.23 -5.92
N ILE A 845 -52.40 -15.74 -4.94
CA ILE A 845 -51.80 -17.09 -4.98
C ILE A 845 -52.88 -18.14 -5.30
N ASN A 846 -53.98 -18.15 -4.54
CA ASN A 846 -55.08 -19.09 -4.75
C ASN A 846 -55.72 -18.95 -6.14
N ARG A 847 -55.91 -17.71 -6.63
CA ARG A 847 -56.44 -17.44 -7.98
C ARG A 847 -55.53 -18.03 -9.08
N ILE A 848 -54.21 -17.84 -8.95
CA ILE A 848 -53.21 -18.31 -9.91
C ILE A 848 -53.14 -19.84 -9.88
N GLU A 849 -53.11 -20.45 -8.68
CA GLU A 849 -53.11 -21.91 -8.50
C GLU A 849 -54.34 -22.59 -9.14
N GLU A 850 -55.53 -21.97 -9.07
CA GLU A 850 -56.73 -22.50 -9.72
C GLU A 850 -56.67 -22.37 -11.24
N LYS A 851 -56.33 -21.16 -11.73
CA LYS A 851 -56.36 -20.85 -13.17
C LYS A 851 -55.32 -21.63 -13.96
N TYR A 852 -54.12 -21.82 -13.41
CA TYR A 852 -53.00 -22.47 -14.10
C TYR A 852 -52.60 -23.82 -13.49
N SER A 853 -53.57 -24.49 -12.82
CA SER A 853 -53.37 -25.77 -12.14
C SER A 853 -52.67 -26.85 -12.96
N LYS A 854 -52.90 -26.91 -14.28
CA LYS A 854 -52.21 -27.87 -15.18
C LYS A 854 -50.73 -27.55 -15.37
N THR A 855 -50.38 -26.27 -15.48
CA THR A 855 -48.99 -25.81 -15.68
C THR A 855 -48.18 -25.94 -14.40
N LEU A 856 -48.83 -25.77 -13.25
CA LEU A 856 -48.19 -25.73 -11.93
C LEU A 856 -48.18 -27.10 -11.21
N ALA A 857 -48.80 -28.13 -11.80
CA ALA A 857 -48.94 -29.43 -11.16
C ALA A 857 -47.59 -30.15 -11.03
N ASN A 858 -47.29 -30.71 -9.86
CA ASN A 858 -46.04 -31.43 -9.58
C ASN A 858 -44.75 -30.62 -9.77
N GLU A 859 -44.83 -29.29 -9.74
CA GLU A 859 -43.68 -28.39 -9.78
C GLU A 859 -43.53 -27.66 -8.44
N ILE A 860 -42.28 -27.32 -8.10
CA ILE A 860 -42.01 -26.43 -6.95
C ILE A 860 -42.17 -24.98 -7.42
N ILE A 861 -43.05 -24.25 -6.75
CA ILE A 861 -43.43 -22.89 -7.11
C ILE A 861 -42.80 -21.91 -6.12
N ILE A 862 -42.18 -20.87 -6.65
CA ILE A 862 -41.61 -19.73 -5.93
C ILE A 862 -42.52 -18.52 -6.17
N TRP A 863 -43.09 -17.98 -5.10
CA TRP A 863 -44.10 -16.91 -5.13
C TRP A 863 -43.46 -15.55 -4.90
N GLY A 864 -43.02 -14.90 -5.99
CA GLY A 864 -42.06 -13.80 -5.91
C GLY A 864 -40.69 -14.30 -5.40
N ASP A 865 -39.62 -13.56 -5.68
CA ASP A 865 -38.27 -14.00 -5.33
C ASP A 865 -37.57 -13.14 -4.28
N ASN A 866 -38.16 -12.04 -3.79
CA ASN A 866 -37.49 -11.08 -2.90
C ASN A 866 -36.59 -11.73 -1.82
N TYR A 867 -37.12 -12.70 -1.05
CA TYR A 867 -36.31 -13.38 -0.03
C TYR A 867 -35.29 -14.37 -0.61
N LEU A 868 -35.62 -15.14 -1.64
CA LEU A 868 -34.75 -16.21 -2.19
C LEU A 868 -33.80 -15.75 -3.31
N GLN A 869 -34.03 -14.57 -3.87
CA GLN A 869 -33.34 -14.02 -5.05
C GLN A 869 -31.83 -13.97 -4.84
N ASN A 870 -31.40 -13.48 -3.68
CA ASN A 870 -29.99 -13.31 -3.30
C ASN A 870 -29.21 -14.62 -3.31
N ALA A 871 -29.86 -15.75 -2.98
CA ALA A 871 -29.25 -17.08 -3.05
C ALA A 871 -29.39 -17.71 -4.44
N PHE A 872 -30.55 -17.55 -5.09
CA PHE A 872 -30.91 -18.38 -6.24
C PHE A 872 -30.38 -17.83 -7.55
N MET A 873 -30.15 -16.52 -7.67
CA MET A 873 -29.65 -15.93 -8.91
C MET A 873 -28.26 -16.45 -9.34
N PHE A 874 -27.50 -17.00 -8.39
CA PHE A 874 -26.17 -17.57 -8.61
C PHE A 874 -26.21 -19.07 -8.93
N ASN A 875 -27.35 -19.73 -8.72
CA ASN A 875 -27.49 -21.17 -8.79
C ASN A 875 -28.56 -21.63 -9.80
N TYR A 876 -29.39 -20.71 -10.27
CA TYR A 876 -30.45 -20.98 -11.24
C TYR A 876 -30.39 -20.00 -12.39
N ILE A 877 -30.72 -20.50 -13.58
CA ILE A 877 -30.95 -19.69 -14.78
C ILE A 877 -32.39 -19.87 -15.24
N CYS A 878 -32.98 -18.83 -15.82
CA CYS A 878 -34.25 -18.99 -16.52
C CYS A 878 -34.01 -19.79 -17.81
N SER A 879 -34.80 -20.83 -18.05
CA SER A 879 -34.76 -21.62 -19.29
C SER A 879 -35.94 -21.36 -20.22
N GLU A 880 -37.07 -20.91 -19.67
CA GLU A 880 -38.29 -20.68 -20.43
C GLU A 880 -39.23 -19.65 -19.77
N VAL A 881 -39.79 -18.74 -20.57
CA VAL A 881 -40.95 -17.92 -20.17
C VAL A 881 -42.22 -18.66 -20.56
N LEU A 882 -42.92 -19.24 -19.58
CA LEU A 882 -44.14 -20.04 -19.78
C LEU A 882 -45.39 -19.18 -19.94
N LEU A 883 -45.41 -17.99 -19.34
CA LEU A 883 -46.52 -17.06 -19.42
C LEU A 883 -46.05 -15.63 -19.19
N TYR A 884 -46.53 -14.69 -20.00
CA TYR A 884 -46.29 -13.27 -19.79
C TYR A 884 -47.55 -12.45 -20.07
N ASN A 885 -48.16 -11.89 -19.03
CA ASN A 885 -49.31 -10.99 -19.13
C ASN A 885 -49.30 -9.96 -17.99
N ASN A 886 -50.14 -8.93 -18.08
CA ASN A 886 -50.18 -7.82 -17.11
C ASN A 886 -50.54 -8.23 -15.67
N ASP A 887 -51.18 -9.38 -15.48
CA ASP A 887 -51.65 -9.87 -14.19
C ASP A 887 -50.64 -10.81 -13.49
N CYS A 888 -49.94 -11.62 -14.29
CA CYS A 888 -49.13 -12.74 -13.84
C CYS A 888 -48.09 -13.14 -14.90
N GLU A 889 -46.85 -13.34 -14.44
CA GLU A 889 -45.73 -13.82 -15.24
C GLU A 889 -45.22 -15.14 -14.63
N ILE A 890 -44.96 -16.14 -15.47
CA ILE A 890 -44.52 -17.47 -15.05
C ILE A 890 -43.23 -17.82 -15.79
N TYR A 891 -42.16 -18.06 -15.03
CA TYR A 891 -40.83 -18.37 -15.52
C TYR A 891 -40.42 -19.76 -15.02
N LYS A 892 -39.81 -20.55 -15.91
CA LYS A 892 -39.16 -21.80 -15.54
C LYS A 892 -37.68 -21.53 -15.29
N LEU A 893 -37.21 -21.94 -14.12
CA LEU A 893 -35.81 -21.86 -13.71
C LEU A 893 -35.20 -23.26 -13.66
N GLU A 894 -33.96 -23.38 -14.12
CA GLU A 894 -33.17 -24.61 -14.10
C GLU A 894 -31.89 -24.40 -13.30
N LYS A 895 -31.53 -25.39 -12.48
CA LYS A 895 -30.33 -25.34 -11.65
C LYS A 895 -29.09 -25.41 -12.52
N ILE A 896 -28.14 -24.50 -12.27
CA ILE A 896 -26.85 -24.42 -12.93
C ILE A 896 -26.05 -25.69 -12.58
N THR A 897 -25.57 -26.40 -13.60
CA THR A 897 -24.66 -27.55 -13.43
C THR A 897 -23.24 -27.12 -13.77
N SER A 898 -22.24 -27.78 -13.16
CA SER A 898 -20.83 -27.38 -13.03
C SER A 898 -20.00 -27.29 -14.34
N ASN A 899 -20.63 -27.06 -15.48
CA ASN A 899 -20.01 -26.84 -16.79
C ASN A 899 -20.67 -25.72 -17.63
N SER A 900 -21.55 -24.89 -17.06
CA SER A 900 -22.37 -23.94 -17.83
C SER A 900 -21.81 -22.51 -17.86
N ASN A 901 -20.63 -22.33 -18.47
CA ASN A 901 -20.24 -21.01 -19.03
C ASN A 901 -20.93 -20.73 -20.38
N ASP A 902 -21.88 -21.58 -20.78
CA ASP A 902 -22.68 -21.39 -21.97
C ASP A 902 -23.73 -20.30 -21.73
N TYR A 903 -23.53 -19.15 -22.39
CA TYR A 903 -24.54 -18.11 -22.53
C TYR A 903 -25.68 -18.62 -23.42
N LYS A 904 -26.78 -19.07 -22.81
CA LYS A 904 -27.91 -19.70 -23.52
C LYS A 904 -29.12 -18.78 -23.61
N PRO A 905 -29.61 -18.49 -24.82
CA PRO A 905 -30.94 -17.93 -25.02
C PRO A 905 -32.03 -18.87 -24.48
N ILE A 906 -33.18 -18.32 -24.14
CA ILE A 906 -34.29 -19.02 -23.49
C ILE A 906 -35.46 -19.21 -24.44
N LYS A 907 -36.32 -20.20 -24.16
CA LYS A 907 -37.63 -20.33 -24.81
C LYS A 907 -38.59 -19.27 -24.29
N HIS A 908 -39.54 -18.85 -25.13
CA HIS A 908 -40.54 -17.89 -24.69
C HIS A 908 -41.90 -18.11 -25.36
N VAL A 909 -42.96 -17.71 -24.66
CA VAL A 909 -44.26 -17.45 -25.27
C VAL A 909 -44.23 -16.12 -26.02
N VAL A 910 -44.93 -16.03 -27.16
CA VAL A 910 -44.89 -14.84 -28.04
C VAL A 910 -45.31 -13.58 -27.28
N GLU A 911 -46.22 -13.69 -26.32
CA GLU A 911 -46.69 -12.59 -25.48
C GLU A 911 -45.57 -11.91 -24.67
N TYR A 912 -44.44 -12.59 -24.42
CA TYR A 912 -43.28 -12.01 -23.73
C TYR A 912 -42.74 -10.79 -24.46
N LEU A 913 -42.87 -10.69 -25.79
CA LEU A 913 -42.42 -9.53 -26.56
C LEU A 913 -43.11 -8.22 -26.14
N ASN A 914 -44.25 -8.27 -25.44
CA ASN A 914 -44.87 -7.09 -24.83
C ASN A 914 -43.93 -6.37 -23.85
N ILE A 915 -42.91 -7.03 -23.31
CA ILE A 915 -41.91 -6.40 -22.43
C ILE A 915 -41.14 -5.26 -23.14
N LEU A 916 -41.09 -5.24 -24.47
CA LEU A 916 -40.45 -4.18 -25.26
C LEU A 916 -41.16 -2.83 -25.13
N ASP A 917 -42.43 -2.79 -24.67
CA ASP A 917 -43.13 -1.54 -24.33
C ASP A 917 -42.57 -0.85 -23.08
N ASN A 918 -41.87 -1.61 -22.23
CA ASN A 918 -41.31 -1.09 -21.00
C ASN A 918 -39.98 -0.39 -21.28
N MET A 919 -39.81 0.79 -20.69
CA MET A 919 -38.61 1.60 -20.87
C MET A 919 -37.55 1.29 -19.81
N GLY A 920 -36.30 1.62 -20.10
CA GLY A 920 -35.22 1.60 -19.11
C GLY A 920 -35.56 2.50 -17.91
N LEU A 921 -35.05 2.12 -16.73
CA LEU A 921 -35.29 2.88 -15.50
C LEU A 921 -34.73 4.31 -15.61
N HIS A 922 -33.61 4.45 -16.32
CA HIS A 922 -32.91 5.70 -16.56
C HIS A 922 -32.73 5.93 -18.06
N LYS A 923 -32.71 7.20 -18.50
CA LYS A 923 -32.53 7.56 -19.91
C LYS A 923 -31.17 7.15 -20.50
N CYS A 924 -30.18 6.90 -19.64
CA CYS A 924 -28.85 6.44 -20.05
C CYS A 924 -28.79 4.94 -20.36
N SER A 925 -29.81 4.15 -20.00
CA SER A 925 -29.88 2.72 -20.27
C SER A 925 -31.14 2.35 -21.08
N ARG A 926 -30.99 1.44 -22.05
CA ARG A 926 -32.13 0.85 -22.76
C ARG A 926 -32.73 -0.28 -21.93
N LYS A 927 -33.98 -0.64 -22.21
CA LYS A 927 -34.56 -1.85 -21.64
C LYS A 927 -33.76 -3.06 -22.13
N VAL A 928 -33.43 -3.94 -21.21
CA VAL A 928 -32.77 -5.23 -21.47
C VAL A 928 -33.78 -6.34 -21.22
N ILE A 929 -33.84 -7.31 -22.13
CA ILE A 929 -34.75 -8.47 -22.08
C ILE A 929 -33.93 -9.77 -22.11
N TYR A 930 -34.55 -10.91 -21.82
CA TYR A 930 -33.85 -12.20 -21.91
C TYR A 930 -33.30 -12.41 -23.33
N GLY A 931 -32.14 -13.07 -23.47
CA GLY A 931 -31.75 -13.62 -24.76
C GLY A 931 -32.74 -14.70 -25.16
N LEU A 932 -33.25 -14.69 -26.39
CA LEU A 932 -34.34 -15.58 -26.83
C LEU A 932 -33.86 -16.52 -27.96
N GLU A 933 -34.25 -17.79 -27.90
CA GLU A 933 -33.85 -18.83 -28.87
C GLU A 933 -34.21 -18.46 -30.33
N GLU A 934 -35.29 -17.69 -30.53
CA GLU A 934 -35.76 -17.25 -31.83
C GLU A 934 -34.91 -16.12 -32.45
N TYR A 935 -34.09 -15.43 -31.66
CA TYR A 935 -33.21 -14.33 -32.09
C TYR A 935 -31.77 -14.51 -31.55
N PRO A 936 -31.10 -15.62 -31.91
CA PRO A 936 -29.82 -15.98 -31.30
C PRO A 936 -28.68 -15.02 -31.69
N ASN A 937 -28.73 -14.39 -32.86
CA ASN A 937 -27.64 -13.54 -33.37
C ASN A 937 -27.55 -12.18 -32.68
N ILE A 938 -28.59 -11.76 -31.95
CA ILE A 938 -28.63 -10.50 -31.18
C ILE A 938 -28.51 -10.73 -29.67
N SER A 939 -28.33 -11.98 -29.24
CA SER A 939 -28.10 -12.32 -27.84
C SER A 939 -26.65 -12.02 -27.46
N VAL A 940 -26.47 -11.27 -26.37
CA VAL A 940 -25.16 -10.81 -25.89
C VAL A 940 -24.93 -11.19 -24.43
N LYS A 941 -23.66 -11.31 -24.05
CA LYS A 941 -23.23 -11.44 -22.66
C LYS A 941 -23.66 -10.19 -21.88
N ARG A 942 -23.97 -10.37 -20.60
CA ARG A 942 -24.35 -9.25 -19.73
C ARG A 942 -23.17 -8.28 -19.58
N CYS A 943 -23.33 -7.06 -20.10
CA CYS A 943 -22.29 -6.02 -20.05
C CYS A 943 -22.89 -4.67 -19.60
N TRP A 944 -22.32 -4.11 -18.53
CA TRP A 944 -22.71 -2.83 -17.95
C TRP A 944 -22.05 -1.69 -18.73
N ILE A 945 -22.78 -1.04 -19.63
CA ILE A 945 -22.25 0.04 -20.49
C ILE A 945 -22.34 1.39 -19.75
N SER A 946 -23.50 1.66 -19.14
CA SER A 946 -23.77 2.86 -18.37
C SER A 946 -23.68 2.65 -16.86
N GLY A 947 -23.70 1.39 -16.40
CA GLY A 947 -23.81 1.02 -14.99
C GLY A 947 -25.24 1.04 -14.46
N PHE A 948 -26.22 1.40 -15.31
CA PHE A 948 -27.65 1.50 -14.97
C PHE A 948 -28.52 0.50 -15.75
N GLU A 949 -27.91 -0.49 -16.41
CA GLU A 949 -28.63 -1.55 -17.12
C GLU A 949 -29.38 -2.45 -16.14
N ASN A 950 -30.70 -2.59 -16.29
CA ASN A 950 -31.45 -3.54 -15.47
C ASN A 950 -31.61 -4.86 -16.23
N PHE A 951 -30.69 -5.81 -15.99
CA PHE A 951 -30.72 -7.13 -16.60
C PHE A 951 -31.88 -7.97 -16.05
N PRO A 952 -32.54 -8.79 -16.88
CA PRO A 952 -33.53 -9.74 -16.39
C PRO A 952 -32.95 -10.65 -15.30
N PRO A 953 -33.69 -10.93 -14.21
CA PRO A 953 -33.21 -11.80 -13.14
C PRO A 953 -32.99 -13.22 -13.69
N TYR A 954 -32.03 -13.97 -13.13
CA TYR A 954 -31.70 -15.33 -13.58
C TYR A 954 -31.27 -15.44 -15.07
N SER A 955 -30.85 -14.35 -15.71
CA SER A 955 -30.37 -14.38 -17.10
C SER A 955 -28.88 -14.67 -17.19
N SER A 956 -28.50 -15.54 -18.14
CA SER A 956 -27.11 -15.76 -18.55
C SER A 956 -26.71 -14.78 -19.66
N CYS A 957 -27.59 -14.56 -20.64
CA CYS A 957 -27.44 -13.61 -21.73
C CYS A 957 -28.68 -12.72 -21.89
N CYS A 958 -28.57 -11.67 -22.69
CA CYS A 958 -29.63 -10.69 -22.86
C CYS A 958 -29.71 -10.13 -24.28
N ILE A 959 -30.81 -9.43 -24.57
CA ILE A 959 -30.99 -8.64 -25.79
C ILE A 959 -31.26 -7.18 -25.38
N TYR A 960 -30.55 -6.25 -26.00
CA TYR A 960 -30.83 -4.82 -25.88
C TYR A 960 -32.04 -4.44 -26.74
N SER A 961 -33.04 -3.78 -26.14
CA SER A 961 -34.24 -3.34 -26.85
C SER A 961 -33.89 -2.40 -28.02
N PRO A 962 -34.51 -2.58 -29.20
CA PRO A 962 -34.36 -1.65 -30.33
C PRO A 962 -34.94 -0.26 -30.02
N PHE A 963 -35.82 -0.15 -29.02
CA PHE A 963 -36.54 1.09 -28.69
C PHE A 963 -35.92 1.82 -27.49
N THR A 964 -35.81 3.14 -27.60
CA THR A 964 -35.36 4.01 -26.51
C THR A 964 -36.51 4.69 -25.78
N ASN A 965 -37.66 4.84 -26.42
CA ASN A 965 -38.81 5.56 -25.89
C ASN A 965 -40.13 5.05 -26.49
N LYS A 966 -41.25 5.34 -25.82
CA LYS A 966 -42.59 4.93 -26.29
C LYS A 966 -43.01 5.55 -27.62
N ARG A 967 -42.52 6.75 -27.96
CA ARG A 967 -42.88 7.45 -29.20
C ARG A 967 -42.35 6.72 -30.43
N GLU A 968 -41.18 6.09 -30.34
CA GLU A 968 -40.65 5.23 -31.39
C GLU A 968 -41.57 4.04 -31.69
N ILE A 969 -42.14 3.44 -30.65
CA ILE A 969 -43.09 2.33 -30.74
C ILE A 969 -44.41 2.81 -31.36
N GLU A 970 -44.99 3.90 -30.84
CA GLU A 970 -46.24 4.47 -31.37
C GLU A 970 -46.12 4.84 -32.85
N ASN A 971 -45.01 5.48 -33.24
CA ASN A 971 -44.75 5.80 -34.64
C ASN A 971 -44.64 4.54 -35.49
N LEU A 972 -43.88 3.53 -35.04
CA LEU A 972 -43.71 2.27 -35.75
C LEU A 972 -45.06 1.56 -35.98
N LEU A 973 -45.89 1.46 -34.94
CA LEU A 973 -47.20 0.81 -35.01
C LEU A 973 -48.18 1.57 -35.92
N ASN A 974 -48.18 2.91 -35.85
CA ASN A 974 -49.03 3.74 -36.72
C ASN A 974 -48.69 3.59 -38.20
N HIS A 975 -47.40 3.49 -38.55
CA HIS A 975 -46.99 3.26 -39.95
C HIS A 975 -47.33 1.84 -40.42
N ALA A 976 -47.22 0.84 -39.54
CA ALA A 976 -47.48 -0.55 -39.89
C ALA A 976 -48.98 -0.94 -39.93
N LYS A 977 -49.89 -0.09 -39.44
CA LYS A 977 -51.30 -0.42 -39.16
C LYS A 977 -52.08 -0.98 -40.36
N ASP A 978 -51.80 -0.49 -41.57
CA ASP A 978 -52.52 -0.84 -42.80
C ASP A 978 -51.60 -1.45 -43.88
N MET A 979 -50.37 -1.84 -43.53
CA MET A 979 -49.38 -2.38 -44.47
C MET A 979 -49.54 -3.90 -44.66
N PRO A 980 -49.45 -4.42 -45.90
CA PRO A 980 -49.26 -5.84 -46.16
C PRO A 980 -48.01 -6.40 -45.47
N GLU A 981 -48.02 -7.70 -45.21
CA GLU A 981 -46.96 -8.38 -44.45
C GLU A 981 -45.55 -8.26 -45.07
N SER A 982 -45.45 -8.28 -46.40
CA SER A 982 -44.22 -8.03 -47.16
C SER A 982 -43.67 -6.62 -46.98
N ASP A 983 -44.58 -5.66 -46.78
CA ASP A 983 -44.27 -4.23 -46.80
C ASP A 983 -43.80 -3.78 -45.41
N ILE A 984 -44.30 -4.42 -44.33
CA ILE A 984 -43.82 -4.20 -42.96
C ILE A 984 -42.34 -4.57 -42.84
N LYS A 985 -41.90 -5.74 -43.32
CA LYS A 985 -40.48 -6.15 -43.26
C LYS A 985 -39.58 -5.24 -44.09
N SER A 986 -40.05 -4.79 -45.24
CA SER A 986 -39.31 -3.85 -46.09
C SER A 986 -39.16 -2.49 -45.41
N TYR A 987 -40.25 -1.97 -44.80
CA TYR A 987 -40.23 -0.74 -44.02
C TYR A 987 -39.26 -0.80 -42.83
N ILE A 988 -39.26 -1.91 -42.05
CA ILE A 988 -38.32 -2.08 -40.94
C ILE A 988 -36.87 -2.09 -41.47
N ARG A 989 -36.61 -2.79 -42.58
CA ARG A 989 -35.26 -2.87 -43.16
C ARG A 989 -34.74 -1.50 -43.61
N GLU A 990 -35.59 -0.66 -44.22
CA GLU A 990 -35.25 0.70 -44.63
C GLU A 990 -35.01 1.63 -43.43
N ASN A 991 -35.75 1.44 -42.33
CA ASN A 991 -35.69 2.31 -41.15
C ASN A 991 -34.86 1.73 -39.99
N LEU A 992 -34.21 0.57 -40.15
CA LEU A 992 -33.51 -0.10 -39.04
C LEU A 992 -32.43 0.79 -38.39
N SER A 993 -31.77 1.64 -39.18
CA SER A 993 -30.73 2.56 -38.73
C SER A 993 -31.23 3.65 -37.76
N SER A 994 -32.53 3.94 -37.72
CA SER A 994 -33.10 4.86 -36.73
C SER A 994 -33.26 4.23 -35.34
N TYR A 995 -33.31 2.90 -35.26
CA TYR A 995 -33.48 2.16 -34.01
C TYR A 995 -32.14 1.61 -33.49
N ILE A 996 -31.33 1.06 -34.40
CA ILE A 996 -30.04 0.43 -34.12
C ILE A 996 -28.92 1.30 -34.68
N THR A 997 -28.20 1.97 -33.79
CA THR A 997 -27.08 2.85 -34.15
C THR A 997 -25.80 2.04 -34.47
N PRO A 998 -24.83 2.61 -35.21
CA PRO A 998 -23.53 1.96 -35.43
C PRO A 998 -22.83 1.56 -34.14
N TYR A 999 -22.88 2.42 -33.11
CA TYR A 999 -22.30 2.13 -31.80
C TYR A 999 -22.97 0.93 -31.12
N MET A 1000 -24.30 0.82 -31.21
CA MET A 1000 -25.03 -0.33 -30.70
C MET A 1000 -24.66 -1.63 -31.45
N MET A 1001 -24.43 -1.56 -32.76
CA MET A 1001 -23.94 -2.72 -33.54
C MET A 1001 -22.56 -3.17 -33.06
N ASP A 1002 -21.64 -2.23 -32.81
CA ASP A 1002 -20.29 -2.56 -32.34
C ASP A 1002 -20.32 -3.22 -30.95
N ILE A 1003 -21.13 -2.70 -30.02
CA ILE A 1003 -21.36 -3.33 -28.71
C ILE A 1003 -21.89 -4.76 -28.88
N ILE A 1004 -22.89 -4.95 -29.74
CA ILE A 1004 -23.50 -6.28 -29.93
C ILE A 1004 -22.52 -7.26 -30.55
N ARG A 1005 -21.61 -6.80 -31.41
CA ARG A 1005 -20.56 -7.61 -32.01
C ARG A 1005 -19.51 -8.00 -30.97
N GLU A 1006 -19.07 -7.04 -30.16
CA GLU A 1006 -18.06 -7.23 -29.12
C GLU A 1006 -18.51 -8.22 -28.04
N TYR A 1007 -19.76 -8.09 -27.58
CA TYR A 1007 -20.30 -8.89 -26.48
C TYR A 1007 -21.19 -10.06 -26.93
N ASN A 1008 -21.20 -10.42 -28.21
CA ASN A 1008 -22.04 -11.49 -28.72
C ASN A 1008 -21.73 -12.85 -28.06
N ILE A 1009 -22.75 -13.70 -27.93
CA ILE A 1009 -22.56 -15.07 -27.46
C ILE A 1009 -21.87 -15.96 -28.51
N HIS A 1010 -21.93 -15.59 -29.80
CA HIS A 1010 -21.28 -16.28 -30.90
C HIS A 1010 -19.99 -15.54 -31.32
N ALA A 1011 -18.88 -16.28 -31.43
CA ALA A 1011 -17.67 -15.74 -32.05
C ALA A 1011 -17.92 -15.43 -33.54
N ASP A 1012 -17.38 -14.31 -34.03
CA ASP A 1012 -17.40 -13.91 -35.45
C ASP A 1012 -18.79 -13.67 -36.06
N ILE A 1013 -19.70 -13.01 -35.33
CA ILE A 1013 -21.03 -12.64 -35.84
C ILE A 1013 -20.95 -11.53 -36.91
N SER A 1014 -21.65 -11.70 -38.03
CA SER A 1014 -21.70 -10.70 -39.11
C SER A 1014 -22.85 -9.70 -38.92
N ASP A 1015 -22.64 -8.45 -39.33
CA ASP A 1015 -23.65 -7.37 -39.27
C ASP A 1015 -24.98 -7.74 -39.94
N ASN A 1016 -24.95 -8.48 -41.04
CA ASN A 1016 -26.17 -8.89 -41.74
C ASN A 1016 -27.04 -9.80 -40.86
N LYS A 1017 -26.44 -10.74 -40.11
CA LYS A 1017 -27.18 -11.63 -39.21
C LYS A 1017 -27.81 -10.87 -38.04
N ILE A 1018 -27.07 -9.92 -37.44
CA ILE A 1018 -27.58 -9.04 -36.37
C ILE A 1018 -28.78 -8.25 -36.88
N LYS A 1019 -28.68 -7.65 -38.08
CA LYS A 1019 -29.76 -6.86 -38.67
C LYS A 1019 -31.00 -7.70 -38.96
N GLU A 1020 -30.85 -8.90 -39.53
CA GLU A 1020 -31.99 -9.78 -39.83
C GLU A 1020 -32.73 -10.22 -38.56
N ASP A 1021 -32.02 -10.54 -37.47
CA ASP A 1021 -32.66 -10.91 -36.20
C ASP A 1021 -33.37 -9.72 -35.54
N TYR A 1022 -32.83 -8.50 -35.62
CA TYR A 1022 -33.56 -7.31 -35.17
C TYR A 1022 -34.80 -7.01 -36.03
N ILE A 1023 -34.70 -7.15 -37.35
CA ILE A 1023 -35.85 -7.01 -38.26
C ILE A 1023 -36.93 -8.01 -37.86
N LYS A 1024 -36.55 -9.26 -37.61
CA LYS A 1024 -37.45 -10.32 -37.17
C LYS A 1024 -38.10 -9.99 -35.82
N LEU A 1025 -37.30 -9.59 -34.81
CA LEU A 1025 -37.79 -9.22 -33.48
C LEU A 1025 -38.81 -8.07 -33.53
N ILE A 1026 -38.49 -7.00 -34.28
CA ILE A 1026 -39.37 -5.85 -34.43
C ILE A 1026 -40.66 -6.25 -35.16
N TYR A 1027 -40.56 -7.08 -36.20
CA TYR A 1027 -41.70 -7.56 -36.96
C TYR A 1027 -42.64 -8.43 -36.11
N ASP A 1028 -42.09 -9.40 -35.36
CA ASP A 1028 -42.86 -10.29 -34.49
C ASP A 1028 -43.56 -9.50 -33.37
N PHE A 1029 -42.91 -8.46 -32.85
CA PHE A 1029 -43.51 -7.51 -31.90
C PHE A 1029 -44.68 -6.72 -32.51
N ILE A 1030 -44.56 -6.20 -33.74
CA ILE A 1030 -45.67 -5.50 -34.42
C ILE A 1030 -46.86 -6.45 -34.62
N LYS A 1031 -46.60 -7.69 -35.05
CA LYS A 1031 -47.65 -8.70 -35.26
C LYS A 1031 -48.38 -9.02 -33.97
N LEU A 1032 -47.67 -9.16 -32.86
CA LEU A 1032 -48.27 -9.31 -31.54
C LEU A 1032 -49.21 -8.14 -31.23
N LYS A 1033 -48.76 -6.90 -31.45
CA LYS A 1033 -49.55 -5.67 -31.20
C LYS A 1033 -50.74 -5.46 -32.13
N GLN A 1034 -50.72 -6.01 -33.33
CA GLN A 1034 -51.86 -5.98 -34.25
C GLN A 1034 -52.92 -7.03 -33.90
N ASN A 1035 -52.52 -8.12 -33.26
CA ASN A 1035 -53.39 -9.23 -32.86
C ASN A 1035 -53.91 -9.12 -31.42
N SER A 1036 -53.42 -8.15 -30.63
CA SER A 1036 -53.87 -7.84 -29.27
C SER A 1036 -54.75 -6.60 -29.24
#